data_AF-B7Z0F0-F1
#
_entry.id   AF-B7Z0F0-F1
#
_cell.length_a   1.000
_cell.length_b   1.000
_cell.length_c   1.000
_cell.angle_alpha   90.00
_cell.angle_beta   90.00
_cell.angle_gamma   90.00
#
_symmetry.space_group_name_H-M   'P 1'
#
loop_
_entity.id
_entity.type
_entity.pdbx_description
1 polymer ?
#
loop_
_entity_poly.entity_id
_entity_poly.type
_entity_poly.pdbx_seq_one_letter_code
_entity_poly.pdbx_strand_id
1 'polypeptide(L)'
;MARTQDEWPELVLSLSASGKDVGVCRLNAKLFLNLRNQDADQDQETLCWRLKSFSFKSAGCSHTCPNCGCTTAIVSGCLSIVVERERKRFLAVVNKEWANIEPMLWQLNPEQTHFLCHVYIHQAKVRPGGEKKNICDSHLRVLFADQACETYTSPGTLSPIWNAVITFNWVSLPGGIGLYLKNPPLLSLEFYNSERSLPEDLVGMGSVAMSVISEDRASDSNWEDAGVFGCSKNPLRKLQRLKYLTPPPLKWVPIARKGTLQAEVLMSAEIIQISMESLTTGQNDKKEPQLATGIPMAIRPTMQNFVLEVFFVGLRNYSKSSMSSAGKRKINLMMGDLVLSSGPSTARIRNSINFLVAYASGVVSLPDQQDYWPAIIATDVLLSGFSSESILGAALIPNSSNFLQRDRTLKCVFKKEQEAAEASTTVSVDEDDEDEEEELEWEEEETKPSRISSWWMRLLFAFGLRPAPYANRHALRFHDDLDDHELVEEREFTWWTKFYNSMYWSAAEMCHEHKHRLVIYYEELEKQAQFGYLQDWAVPVQLVHGVKFKKHGPPKEDIYATLKLQLKLTPCQCPVLEDPGGGGDMVRNMSNPIHPRHQSTLQSLGETVKLLVRVYVVQGVQMRPRDVKGDSDCYVKLFLGGKTFSDRAHFSPNHSNPVFGRLFEMEATLPGDHMLQVMVYDHDKIKDEVIGQTNIDLEDRWRTRHRATVGLANEYTKSGYNHWHDVKLPSEILIDLCQKRGIQAPYYYGNVIEVDGMLFGDETLISKDEELQERLSLAVLKNMDKLPSFGYKLVPEHVETRSLCRDDFPNVEQGKLQLWIELFEANIYVPSPIDITPVPPADFEVRVVVKNLVGIQAGDKNIFGKLMSDVYVIGWCEDEDKRQSTDIHYRSFAGDAAFNWRMVFGLKYSPNEDLMVIRRKAGLLEEIEFKKPPIIYLQVWDKDVLTKDEYLAALELNLSNMYAPYPAAQLCKPYPKKRKRINLFKRKVINGWFPLQSNAHPSQRSQAAVQNGKMQLSIEVCTDVEAVNRPAGRGQDPPMALEPP
;
A
#
# COMPACT_ATOMS: atom_id res chain seq x y z
N MET A 1 4.68 -26.09 -17.73
CA MET A 1 3.34 -26.46 -17.23
C MET A 1 3.47 -27.67 -16.32
N ALA A 2 3.57 -27.45 -15.01
CA ALA A 2 3.54 -28.53 -14.03
C ALA A 2 2.08 -28.93 -13.81
N ARG A 3 1.70 -30.17 -14.16
CA ARG A 3 0.40 -30.73 -13.80
C ARG A 3 0.43 -31.03 -12.30
N THR A 4 -0.27 -30.22 -11.51
CA THR A 4 -0.51 -30.42 -10.08
C THR A 4 -1.36 -31.68 -9.85
N GLN A 5 -0.97 -32.45 -8.84
CA GLN A 5 -1.39 -33.81 -8.53
C GLN A 5 -2.77 -33.93 -7.83
N ASP A 6 -3.69 -32.98 -8.06
CA ASP A 6 -4.93 -32.81 -7.26
C ASP A 6 -6.22 -32.70 -8.12
N GLU A 7 -6.28 -33.29 -9.32
CA GLU A 7 -7.50 -33.32 -10.15
C GLU A 7 -8.51 -34.38 -9.67
N TRP A 8 -9.24 -34.11 -8.58
CA TRP A 8 -10.43 -34.87 -8.20
C TRP A 8 -11.62 -34.50 -9.10
N PRO A 9 -12.50 -35.45 -9.47
CA PRO A 9 -13.70 -35.14 -10.23
C PRO A 9 -14.63 -34.21 -9.42
N GLU A 10 -15.27 -33.26 -10.11
CA GLU A 10 -16.28 -32.40 -9.52
C GLU A 10 -17.56 -33.22 -9.26
N LEU A 11 -18.06 -33.18 -8.03
CA LEU A 11 -19.34 -33.80 -7.66
C LEU A 11 -20.46 -32.77 -7.88
N VAL A 12 -21.45 -33.14 -8.68
CA VAL A 12 -22.55 -32.25 -9.06
C VAL A 12 -23.88 -32.83 -8.58
N LEU A 13 -24.60 -32.08 -7.75
CA LEU A 13 -25.99 -32.36 -7.38
C LEU A 13 -26.92 -31.51 -8.24
N SER A 14 -27.87 -32.14 -8.92
CA SER A 14 -28.92 -31.46 -9.71
C SER A 14 -30.25 -31.51 -8.97
N LEU A 15 -30.89 -30.36 -8.82
CA LEU A 15 -32.25 -30.24 -8.30
C LEU A 15 -33.20 -30.03 -9.47
N SER A 16 -34.16 -30.95 -9.65
CA SER A 16 -35.21 -30.83 -10.66
C SER A 16 -36.59 -30.74 -10.01
N ALA A 17 -37.47 -29.94 -10.61
CA ALA A 17 -38.87 -29.83 -10.23
C ALA A 17 -39.74 -29.94 -11.49
N SER A 18 -40.75 -30.81 -11.45
CA SER A 18 -41.63 -31.08 -12.61
C SER A 18 -40.88 -31.40 -13.91
N GLY A 19 -39.75 -32.12 -13.82
CA GLY A 19 -38.94 -32.52 -14.97
C GLY A 19 -38.03 -31.44 -15.57
N LYS A 20 -37.90 -30.27 -14.92
CA LYS A 20 -36.95 -29.21 -15.32
C LYS A 20 -35.86 -29.04 -14.27
N ASP A 21 -34.62 -28.86 -14.72
CA ASP A 21 -33.50 -28.52 -13.82
C ASP A 21 -33.66 -27.10 -13.28
N VAL A 22 -33.83 -27.00 -11.97
CA VAL A 22 -34.05 -25.74 -11.25
C VAL A 22 -32.73 -25.19 -10.72
N GLY A 23 -31.81 -26.07 -10.31
CA GLY A 23 -30.50 -25.64 -9.83
C GLY A 23 -29.47 -26.75 -9.73
N VAL A 24 -28.22 -26.34 -9.57
CA VAL A 24 -27.02 -27.18 -9.55
C VAL A 24 -26.16 -26.78 -8.34
N CYS A 25 -25.73 -27.76 -7.56
CA CYS A 25 -24.75 -27.60 -6.49
C CYS A 25 -23.46 -28.35 -6.87
N ARG A 26 -22.33 -27.63 -6.88
CA ARG A 26 -21.02 -28.16 -7.25
C ARG A 26 -20.16 -28.32 -6.00
N LEU A 27 -19.60 -29.52 -5.81
CA LEU A 27 -18.93 -29.96 -4.59
C LEU A 27 -17.57 -30.60 -4.93
N ASN A 28 -16.58 -30.42 -4.06
CA ASN A 28 -15.32 -31.14 -4.18
C ASN A 28 -15.50 -32.57 -3.63
N ALA A 29 -15.42 -33.58 -4.51
CA ALA A 29 -15.63 -34.98 -4.16
C ALA A 29 -14.68 -35.48 -3.05
N LYS A 30 -13.46 -34.93 -2.96
CA LYS A 30 -12.45 -35.31 -1.95
C LYS A 30 -12.96 -35.10 -0.51
N LEU A 31 -13.77 -34.06 -0.28
CA LEU A 31 -14.30 -33.74 1.05
C LEU A 31 -15.35 -34.73 1.54
N PHE A 32 -16.02 -35.44 0.62
CA PHE A 32 -17.08 -36.40 0.92
C PHE A 32 -16.61 -37.84 0.79
N LEU A 33 -15.31 -38.07 0.62
CA LEU A 33 -14.75 -39.41 0.50
C LEU A 33 -14.34 -39.97 1.86
N ASN A 34 -14.88 -41.15 2.17
CA ASN A 34 -14.51 -41.87 3.38
C ASN A 34 -13.30 -42.78 3.08
N LEU A 35 -12.09 -42.28 3.27
CA LEU A 35 -10.85 -43.07 3.23
C LEU A 35 -10.33 -43.26 4.66
N ARG A 36 -10.46 -44.45 5.23
CA ARG A 36 -9.66 -44.80 6.41
C ARG A 36 -8.33 -45.38 5.95
N ASN A 37 -7.30 -44.56 5.84
CA ASN A 37 -5.94 -45.07 6.00
C ASN A 37 -5.81 -45.55 7.46
N GLN A 38 -5.32 -46.78 7.64
CA GLN A 38 -5.12 -47.37 8.96
C GLN A 38 -3.95 -46.73 9.73
N ASP A 39 -3.24 -45.77 9.13
CA ASP A 39 -2.10 -45.10 9.73
C ASP A 39 -2.17 -43.59 9.51
N ALA A 40 -1.89 -42.85 10.59
CA ALA A 40 -1.58 -41.42 10.72
C ALA A 40 -2.67 -40.47 11.26
N ASP A 41 -2.31 -39.84 12.39
CA ASP A 41 -2.87 -38.68 13.08
C ASP A 41 -2.94 -37.40 12.21
N GLN A 42 -3.48 -37.47 11.00
CA GLN A 42 -3.91 -36.29 10.26
C GLN A 42 -5.44 -36.22 10.28
N ASP A 43 -5.98 -35.40 11.18
CA ASP A 43 -7.36 -34.92 11.18
C ASP A 43 -7.64 -34.13 9.88
N GLN A 44 -7.71 -34.80 8.73
CA GLN A 44 -8.48 -34.28 7.61
C GLN A 44 -9.95 -34.36 8.02
N GLU A 45 -10.57 -33.21 8.30
CA GLU A 45 -12.00 -33.09 8.60
C GLU A 45 -12.84 -33.56 7.41
N THR A 46 -13.08 -34.87 7.30
CA THR A 46 -13.98 -35.42 6.28
C THR A 46 -15.40 -34.90 6.51
N LEU A 47 -16.08 -34.45 5.46
CA LEU A 47 -17.49 -34.02 5.49
C LEU A 47 -18.46 -35.18 5.28
N CYS A 48 -17.95 -36.41 5.21
CA CYS A 48 -18.71 -37.63 4.99
C CYS A 48 -19.85 -37.78 6.00
N TRP A 49 -21.07 -37.95 5.48
CA TRP A 49 -22.26 -38.30 6.25
C TRP A 49 -22.63 -37.30 7.34
N ARG A 50 -22.14 -36.06 7.23
CA ARG A 50 -22.50 -34.96 8.12
C ARG A 50 -23.68 -34.21 7.49
N LEU A 51 -24.69 -33.88 8.30
CA LEU A 51 -25.79 -33.02 7.87
C LEU A 51 -25.20 -31.69 7.39
N LYS A 52 -25.57 -31.25 6.19
CA LYS A 52 -25.12 -30.00 5.58
C LYS A 52 -26.25 -29.34 4.81
N SER A 53 -26.24 -28.02 4.80
CA SER A 53 -27.09 -27.21 3.91
C SER A 53 -26.39 -27.05 2.56
N PHE A 54 -26.98 -27.60 1.50
CA PHE A 54 -26.49 -27.50 0.12
C PHE A 54 -27.24 -26.38 -0.60
N SER A 55 -26.52 -25.32 -0.98
CA SER A 55 -27.08 -24.23 -1.77
C SER A 55 -27.02 -24.58 -3.26
N PHE A 56 -28.19 -24.76 -3.88
CA PHE A 56 -28.34 -24.98 -5.31
C PHE A 56 -28.40 -23.63 -6.02
N LYS A 57 -27.55 -23.46 -7.04
CA LYS A 57 -27.50 -22.25 -7.86
C LYS A 57 -28.27 -22.49 -9.16
N SER A 58 -28.87 -21.46 -9.75
CA SER A 58 -29.50 -21.55 -11.07
C SER A 58 -28.58 -22.26 -12.08
N ALA A 59 -29.13 -23.14 -12.93
CA ALA A 59 -28.39 -23.96 -13.87
C ALA A 59 -27.47 -23.15 -14.82
N GLY A 60 -27.84 -21.91 -15.13
CA GLY A 60 -27.03 -20.98 -15.94
C GLY A 60 -25.91 -20.25 -15.19
N CYS A 61 -25.71 -20.52 -13.89
CA CYS A 61 -24.71 -19.85 -13.07
C CYS A 61 -23.32 -20.46 -13.26
N SER A 62 -22.35 -19.62 -13.66
CA SER A 62 -20.93 -19.96 -13.78
C SER A 62 -20.05 -19.47 -12.62
N HIS A 63 -20.65 -18.87 -11.58
CA HIS A 63 -19.90 -18.28 -10.47
C HIS A 63 -19.44 -19.34 -9.46
N THR A 64 -18.15 -19.31 -9.12
CA THR A 64 -17.53 -20.19 -8.12
C THR A 64 -17.70 -19.70 -6.68
N CYS A 65 -18.04 -18.42 -6.47
CA CYS A 65 -18.17 -17.85 -5.12
C CYS A 65 -19.36 -18.44 -4.33
N PRO A 66 -19.23 -18.60 -3.00
CA PRO A 66 -20.26 -19.24 -2.16
C PRO A 66 -21.56 -18.43 -2.11
N ASN A 67 -21.48 -17.10 -2.07
CA ASN A 67 -22.63 -16.20 -2.07
C ASN A 67 -22.66 -15.34 -3.35
N CYS A 68 -23.19 -15.91 -4.43
CA CYS A 68 -23.30 -15.25 -5.73
C CYS A 68 -24.69 -14.63 -6.00
N GLY A 69 -25.66 -14.80 -5.08
CA GLY A 69 -27.02 -14.31 -5.31
C GLY A 69 -27.78 -15.03 -6.42
N CYS A 70 -27.33 -16.22 -6.83
CA CYS A 70 -28.03 -17.07 -7.80
C CYS A 70 -28.63 -18.33 -7.14
N THR A 71 -28.73 -18.35 -5.82
CA THR A 71 -29.28 -19.49 -5.06
C THR A 71 -30.77 -19.63 -5.37
N THR A 72 -31.18 -20.81 -5.82
CA THR A 72 -32.59 -21.12 -6.13
C THR A 72 -33.23 -21.97 -5.04
N ALA A 73 -32.44 -22.76 -4.31
CA ALA A 73 -32.91 -23.58 -3.21
C ALA A 73 -31.76 -23.87 -2.25
N ILE A 74 -32.09 -24.10 -0.98
CA ILE A 74 -31.18 -24.64 0.03
C ILE A 74 -31.78 -25.96 0.50
N VAL A 75 -31.03 -27.05 0.38
CA VAL A 75 -31.49 -28.40 0.78
C VAL A 75 -30.56 -28.92 1.87
N SER A 76 -31.12 -29.27 3.02
CA SER A 76 -30.37 -29.94 4.08
C SER A 76 -30.31 -31.44 3.83
N GLY A 77 -29.12 -32.03 3.87
CA GLY A 77 -28.95 -33.48 3.68
C GLY A 77 -27.56 -33.98 4.08
N CYS A 78 -27.36 -35.29 3.97
CA CYS A 78 -26.08 -35.95 4.22
C CYS A 78 -25.55 -36.54 2.90
N LEU A 79 -24.23 -36.48 2.69
CA LEU A 79 -23.59 -37.00 1.49
C LEU A 79 -22.30 -37.74 1.87
N SER A 80 -22.08 -38.90 1.26
CA SER A 80 -20.86 -39.70 1.41
C SER A 80 -20.54 -40.46 0.14
N ILE A 81 -19.25 -40.55 -0.15
CA ILE A 81 -18.66 -41.43 -1.16
C ILE A 81 -17.90 -42.51 -0.40
N VAL A 82 -18.30 -43.76 -0.59
CA VAL A 82 -17.74 -44.92 0.11
C VAL A 82 -17.37 -45.99 -0.90
N VAL A 83 -16.25 -46.69 -0.68
CA VAL A 83 -15.84 -47.83 -1.51
C VAL A 83 -16.78 -49.01 -1.23
N GLU A 84 -17.25 -49.71 -2.27
CA GLU A 84 -18.25 -50.79 -2.12
C GLU A 84 -17.84 -51.86 -1.10
N ARG A 85 -16.55 -52.19 -1.01
CA ARG A 85 -16.00 -53.15 -0.03
C ARG A 85 -16.21 -52.74 1.43
N GLU A 86 -16.36 -51.44 1.69
CA GLU A 86 -16.55 -50.85 3.02
C GLU A 86 -18.02 -50.56 3.33
N ARG A 87 -18.93 -50.75 2.35
CA ARG A 87 -20.36 -50.43 2.45
C ARG A 87 -21.05 -51.07 3.67
N LYS A 88 -20.89 -52.38 3.89
CA LYS A 88 -21.52 -53.07 5.03
C LYS A 88 -21.10 -52.50 6.38
N ARG A 89 -19.82 -52.16 6.52
CA ARG A 89 -19.25 -51.57 7.74
C ARG A 89 -19.69 -50.12 7.92
N PHE A 90 -19.70 -49.34 6.85
CA PHE A 90 -20.18 -47.96 6.85
C PHE A 90 -21.67 -47.90 7.23
N LEU A 91 -22.51 -48.73 6.61
CA LEU A 91 -23.93 -48.84 6.95
C LEU A 91 -24.14 -49.22 8.43
N ALA A 92 -23.30 -50.09 9.00
CA ALA A 92 -23.36 -50.44 10.42
C ALA A 92 -23.02 -49.27 11.36
N VAL A 93 -22.20 -48.30 10.93
CA VAL A 93 -21.92 -47.05 11.67
C VAL A 93 -23.11 -46.09 11.61
N VAL A 94 -23.77 -46.01 10.45
CA VAL A 94 -24.89 -45.11 10.18
C VAL A 94 -26.24 -45.61 10.74
N ASN A 95 -26.40 -46.92 10.90
CA ASN A 95 -27.65 -47.57 11.31
C ASN A 95 -28.18 -47.13 12.70
N LYS A 96 -27.37 -46.46 13.52
CA LYS A 96 -27.80 -45.97 14.84
C LYS A 96 -28.71 -44.73 14.77
N GLU A 97 -28.76 -44.02 13.65
CA GLU A 97 -29.47 -42.75 13.51
C GLU A 97 -30.68 -42.80 12.52
N TRP A 98 -30.98 -43.96 11.92
CA TRP A 98 -31.95 -44.09 10.80
C TRP A 98 -32.77 -45.40 10.90
N ALA A 99 -34.05 -45.36 10.49
CA ALA A 99 -35.01 -46.45 10.71
C ALA A 99 -35.02 -47.56 9.64
N ASN A 100 -34.58 -47.27 8.40
CA ASN A 100 -34.57 -48.23 7.29
C ASN A 100 -33.33 -48.05 6.39
N ILE A 101 -32.67 -49.16 6.04
CA ILE A 101 -31.56 -49.20 5.07
C ILE A 101 -31.96 -50.11 3.91
N GLU A 102 -32.84 -49.61 3.03
CA GLU A 102 -33.02 -50.20 1.69
C GLU A 102 -32.29 -49.36 0.62
N PRO A 103 -31.78 -49.97 -0.46
CA PRO A 103 -31.22 -49.22 -1.58
C PRO A 103 -32.28 -48.27 -2.15
N MET A 104 -31.95 -46.98 -2.27
CA MET A 104 -32.76 -45.92 -2.91
C MET A 104 -33.94 -45.29 -2.14
N LEU A 105 -34.26 -45.73 -0.91
CA LEU A 105 -35.21 -45.01 -0.04
C LEU A 105 -34.66 -44.92 1.40
N TRP A 106 -34.08 -43.77 1.74
CA TRP A 106 -33.43 -43.56 3.04
C TRP A 106 -34.26 -42.53 3.81
N GLN A 107 -35.02 -42.99 4.81
CA GLN A 107 -35.82 -42.14 5.69
C GLN A 107 -35.12 -41.96 7.04
N LEU A 108 -34.96 -40.70 7.47
CA LEU A 108 -34.49 -40.37 8.84
C LEU A 108 -35.37 -41.07 9.87
N ASN A 109 -34.82 -41.34 11.04
CA ASN A 109 -35.61 -41.72 12.22
C ASN A 109 -36.78 -40.74 12.41
N PRO A 110 -37.97 -41.19 12.83
CA PRO A 110 -39.19 -40.36 12.92
C PRO A 110 -39.14 -39.31 14.05
N GLU A 111 -38.03 -39.20 14.80
CA GLU A 111 -37.86 -38.12 15.77
C GLU A 111 -37.91 -36.78 15.04
N GLN A 112 -38.95 -36.00 15.29
CA GLN A 112 -39.04 -34.60 14.87
C GLN A 112 -38.60 -33.73 16.03
N THR A 113 -37.70 -32.79 15.76
CA THR A 113 -37.38 -31.74 16.72
C THR A 113 -38.17 -30.50 16.35
N HIS A 114 -38.90 -29.95 17.33
CA HIS A 114 -39.67 -28.72 17.17
C HIS A 114 -38.85 -27.53 17.67
N PHE A 115 -38.90 -26.44 16.90
CA PHE A 115 -38.11 -25.25 17.15
C PHE A 115 -38.96 -23.99 17.17
N LEU A 116 -38.58 -23.04 18.01
CA LEU A 116 -38.91 -21.63 17.90
C LEU A 116 -37.77 -20.95 17.15
N CYS A 117 -38.06 -20.20 16.08
CA CYS A 117 -37.02 -19.47 15.35
C CYS A 117 -37.20 -17.97 15.51
N HIS A 118 -36.17 -17.28 16.00
CA HIS A 118 -36.10 -15.83 16.06
C HIS A 118 -35.09 -15.30 15.06
N VAL A 119 -35.47 -14.25 14.34
CA VAL A 119 -34.61 -13.54 13.40
C VAL A 119 -34.62 -12.07 13.77
N TYR A 120 -33.46 -11.56 14.18
CA TYR A 120 -33.26 -10.17 14.62
C TYR A 120 -32.63 -9.36 13.49
N ILE A 121 -33.33 -8.35 12.98
CA ILE A 121 -32.93 -7.56 11.81
C ILE A 121 -32.81 -6.10 12.22
N HIS A 122 -31.60 -5.55 12.16
CA HIS A 122 -31.34 -4.17 12.57
C HIS A 122 -31.41 -3.20 11.39
N GLN A 123 -30.44 -3.26 10.47
CA GLN A 123 -30.28 -2.29 9.37
C GLN A 123 -29.64 -2.94 8.13
N ALA A 124 -29.59 -2.23 7.01
CA ALA A 124 -28.79 -2.62 5.84
C ALA A 124 -27.96 -1.47 5.26
N LYS A 125 -26.98 -1.85 4.42
CA LYS A 125 -26.15 -0.98 3.58
C LYS A 125 -26.36 -1.41 2.13
N VAL A 126 -27.05 -0.61 1.33
CA VAL A 126 -27.41 -0.91 -0.06
C VAL A 126 -26.49 -0.16 -1.01
N ARG A 127 -25.91 -0.86 -1.99
CA ARG A 127 -25.13 -0.23 -3.06
C ARG A 127 -26.06 0.35 -4.12
N PRO A 128 -25.73 1.51 -4.71
CA PRO A 128 -26.57 2.13 -5.72
C PRO A 128 -26.72 1.25 -6.97
N GLY A 129 -27.97 0.97 -7.34
CA GLY A 129 -28.37 0.15 -8.50
C GLY A 129 -28.33 0.92 -9.82
N GLY A 130 -28.14 0.21 -10.94
CA GLY A 130 -27.77 0.81 -12.22
C GLY A 130 -28.87 1.22 -13.20
N GLU A 131 -30.13 1.08 -12.84
CA GLU A 131 -31.24 1.44 -13.72
C GLU A 131 -32.00 2.63 -13.14
N LYS A 132 -32.41 3.54 -14.04
CA LYS A 132 -32.93 4.87 -13.73
C LYS A 132 -34.17 4.81 -12.82
N LYS A 133 -33.96 4.98 -11.52
CA LYS A 133 -34.73 5.87 -10.62
C LYS A 133 -34.14 5.84 -9.21
N ASN A 134 -34.29 6.99 -8.57
CA ASN A 134 -33.79 7.35 -7.26
C ASN A 134 -34.35 6.42 -6.19
N ILE A 135 -33.51 6.04 -5.24
CA ILE A 135 -33.88 5.75 -3.86
C ILE A 135 -35.30 5.13 -3.72
N CYS A 136 -35.39 3.82 -3.90
CA CYS A 136 -36.64 3.09 -3.75
C CYS A 136 -36.91 2.75 -2.28
N ASP A 137 -38.18 2.53 -1.95
CA ASP A 137 -38.54 1.94 -0.68
C ASP A 137 -38.01 0.49 -0.65
N SER A 138 -37.52 0.02 0.49
CA SER A 138 -36.89 -1.30 0.60
C SER A 138 -37.44 -2.12 1.75
N HIS A 139 -37.53 -3.43 1.55
CA HIS A 139 -37.90 -4.39 2.57
C HIS A 139 -37.11 -5.70 2.40
N LEU A 140 -37.03 -6.47 3.48
CA LEU A 140 -36.34 -7.75 3.52
C LEU A 140 -37.35 -8.87 3.71
N ARG A 141 -37.35 -9.86 2.81
CA ARG A 141 -38.10 -11.10 2.94
C ARG A 141 -37.18 -12.19 3.48
N VAL A 142 -37.62 -12.87 4.53
CA VAL A 142 -36.92 -13.96 5.20
C VAL A 142 -37.68 -15.25 4.95
N LEU A 143 -36.98 -16.29 4.48
CA LEU A 143 -37.56 -17.60 4.18
C LEU A 143 -36.88 -18.71 4.99
N PHE A 144 -37.68 -19.54 5.64
CA PHE A 144 -37.22 -20.72 6.35
C PHE A 144 -38.24 -21.85 6.32
N ALA A 145 -37.79 -23.08 6.00
CA ALA A 145 -38.66 -24.25 5.85
C ALA A 145 -39.83 -23.98 4.89
N ASP A 146 -41.07 -24.08 5.37
CA ASP A 146 -42.31 -23.79 4.63
C ASP A 146 -42.89 -22.40 4.94
N GLN A 147 -42.18 -21.57 5.71
CA GLN A 147 -42.64 -20.25 6.16
C GLN A 147 -41.81 -19.11 5.54
N ALA A 148 -42.46 -17.97 5.30
CA ALA A 148 -41.82 -16.73 4.87
C ALA A 148 -42.47 -15.54 5.57
N CYS A 149 -41.66 -14.52 5.89
CA CYS A 149 -42.11 -13.29 6.53
C CYS A 149 -41.30 -12.11 6.01
N GLU A 150 -41.92 -10.92 5.96
CA GLU A 150 -41.32 -9.70 5.45
C GLU A 150 -41.22 -8.65 6.54
N THR A 151 -40.19 -7.82 6.46
CA THR A 151 -40.12 -6.61 7.28
C THR A 151 -41.06 -5.54 6.74
N TYR A 152 -41.39 -4.57 7.60
CA TYR A 152 -41.10 -3.17 7.31
C TYR A 152 -40.73 -2.74 5.90
N THR A 153 -41.55 -1.96 5.21
CA THR A 153 -41.02 -1.13 4.11
C THR A 153 -40.37 0.12 4.68
N SER A 154 -39.06 0.27 4.49
CA SER A 154 -38.29 1.47 4.86
C SER A 154 -38.31 2.45 3.68
N PRO A 155 -38.74 3.70 3.89
CA PRO A 155 -38.95 4.64 2.80
C PRO A 155 -37.62 5.19 2.29
N GLY A 156 -37.44 5.16 0.98
CA GLY A 156 -36.47 5.97 0.26
C GLY A 156 -35.10 6.16 0.95
N THR A 157 -34.35 5.09 1.21
CA THR A 157 -32.96 5.20 1.69
C THR A 157 -32.08 4.03 1.24
N LEU A 158 -30.78 4.28 1.06
CA LEU A 158 -29.77 3.24 0.84
C LEU A 158 -29.20 2.66 2.14
N SER A 159 -29.60 3.20 3.31
CA SER A 159 -29.26 2.67 4.63
C SER A 159 -30.53 2.43 5.46
N PRO A 160 -31.42 1.48 5.07
CA PRO A 160 -32.66 1.26 5.78
C PRO A 160 -32.39 0.70 7.19
N ILE A 161 -33.06 1.26 8.18
CA ILE A 161 -33.09 0.74 9.55
C ILE A 161 -34.49 0.18 9.77
N TRP A 162 -34.54 -1.12 10.04
CA TRP A 162 -35.77 -1.76 10.46
C TRP A 162 -35.83 -1.74 11.99
N ASN A 163 -35.01 -2.51 12.71
CA ASN A 163 -35.26 -2.92 14.10
C ASN A 163 -36.43 -3.90 14.23
N ALA A 164 -36.46 -4.91 13.37
CA ALA A 164 -37.51 -5.92 13.33
C ALA A 164 -37.07 -7.23 13.98
N VAL A 165 -38.02 -7.93 14.60
CA VAL A 165 -37.88 -9.31 15.05
C VAL A 165 -38.94 -10.15 14.36
N ILE A 166 -38.52 -11.14 13.59
CA ILE A 166 -39.40 -12.13 12.98
C ILE A 166 -39.34 -13.41 13.80
N THR A 167 -40.50 -13.90 14.23
CA THR A 167 -40.65 -15.14 14.98
C THR A 167 -41.42 -16.15 14.15
N PHE A 168 -40.76 -17.23 13.72
CA PHE A 168 -41.44 -18.39 13.15
C PHE A 168 -41.80 -19.34 14.28
N ASN A 169 -43.09 -19.39 14.58
CA ASN A 169 -43.63 -20.30 15.58
C ASN A 169 -43.68 -21.71 14.99
N TRP A 170 -43.23 -22.69 15.78
CA TRP A 170 -43.43 -24.11 15.48
C TRP A 170 -42.79 -24.60 14.16
N VAL A 171 -41.47 -24.50 14.05
CA VAL A 171 -40.72 -25.09 12.93
C VAL A 171 -40.37 -26.55 13.25
N SER A 172 -40.85 -27.49 12.45
CA SER A 172 -40.61 -28.92 12.65
C SER A 172 -39.57 -29.44 11.67
N LEU A 173 -38.43 -29.92 12.19
CA LEU A 173 -37.34 -30.46 11.36
C LEU A 173 -37.04 -31.93 11.72
N PRO A 174 -36.63 -32.77 10.75
CA PRO A 174 -36.38 -34.19 10.99
C PRO A 174 -35.06 -34.46 11.74
N GLY A 175 -35.04 -35.45 12.63
CA GLY A 175 -33.87 -35.84 13.43
C GLY A 175 -33.70 -35.04 14.72
N GLY A 176 -32.79 -35.51 15.59
CA GLY A 176 -32.55 -34.93 16.91
C GLY A 176 -31.68 -33.65 16.92
N ILE A 177 -31.77 -32.89 18.01
CA ILE A 177 -31.06 -31.61 18.23
C ILE A 177 -29.53 -31.67 17.98
N GLY A 178 -28.89 -32.81 18.28
CA GLY A 178 -27.45 -33.01 18.13
C GLY A 178 -26.94 -32.85 16.68
N LEU A 179 -27.79 -33.09 15.68
CA LEU A 179 -27.46 -32.90 14.27
C LEU A 179 -27.29 -31.40 13.95
N TYR A 180 -28.22 -30.59 14.45
CA TYR A 180 -28.30 -29.16 14.22
C TYR A 180 -27.24 -28.38 15.02
N LEU A 181 -26.93 -28.81 16.24
CA LEU A 181 -25.83 -28.23 17.05
C LEU A 181 -24.47 -28.33 16.36
N LYS A 182 -24.23 -29.41 15.60
CA LYS A 182 -22.98 -29.61 14.85
C LYS A 182 -22.99 -28.88 13.49
N ASN A 183 -24.15 -28.83 12.83
CA ASN A 183 -24.30 -28.18 11.53
C ASN A 183 -25.59 -27.37 11.51
N PRO A 184 -25.51 -26.08 11.85
CA PRO A 184 -26.69 -25.24 11.89
C PRO A 184 -27.35 -25.05 10.52
N PRO A 185 -28.70 -24.99 10.47
CA PRO A 185 -29.43 -24.74 9.24
C PRO A 185 -29.18 -23.32 8.70
N LEU A 186 -29.32 -23.16 7.38
CA LEU A 186 -29.23 -21.86 6.73
C LEU A 186 -30.63 -21.25 6.54
N LEU A 187 -30.74 -19.98 6.90
CA LEU A 187 -31.88 -19.09 6.65
C LEU A 187 -31.64 -18.36 5.32
N SER A 188 -32.67 -18.21 4.48
CA SER A 188 -32.57 -17.49 3.20
C SER A 188 -33.14 -16.08 3.31
N LEU A 189 -32.51 -15.14 2.59
CA LEU A 189 -32.85 -13.72 2.58
C LEU A 189 -33.03 -13.23 1.14
N GLU A 190 -34.11 -12.51 0.89
CA GLU A 190 -34.36 -11.81 -0.36
C GLU A 190 -34.56 -10.32 -0.06
N PHE A 191 -33.75 -9.47 -0.67
CA PHE A 191 -33.84 -8.02 -0.50
C PHE A 191 -34.56 -7.42 -1.70
N TYR A 192 -35.64 -6.69 -1.46
CA TYR A 192 -36.47 -6.09 -2.50
C TYR A 192 -36.46 -4.57 -2.43
N ASN A 193 -36.52 -3.96 -3.62
CA ASN A 193 -36.89 -2.57 -3.81
C ASN A 193 -38.32 -2.50 -4.35
N SER A 194 -39.18 -1.78 -3.67
CA SER A 194 -40.57 -1.53 -4.04
C SER A 194 -40.73 -0.07 -4.50
N GLU A 195 -41.32 0.14 -5.67
CA GLU A 195 -41.89 1.43 -6.06
C GLU A 195 -43.42 1.31 -6.07
N ARG A 196 -44.13 2.34 -5.57
CA ARG A 196 -45.61 2.38 -5.50
C ARG A 196 -46.36 2.09 -6.82
N SER A 197 -45.66 2.00 -7.96
CA SER A 197 -46.25 1.86 -9.30
C SER A 197 -45.59 0.79 -10.20
N LEU A 198 -44.61 0.03 -9.70
CA LEU A 198 -43.91 -1.02 -10.46
C LEU A 198 -43.87 -2.33 -9.68
N PRO A 199 -43.71 -3.48 -10.36
CA PRO A 199 -43.39 -4.75 -9.71
C PRO A 199 -42.10 -4.62 -8.88
N GLU A 200 -42.05 -5.32 -7.74
CA GLU A 200 -40.88 -5.35 -6.87
C GLU A 200 -39.63 -5.84 -7.63
N ASP A 201 -38.50 -5.11 -7.53
CA ASP A 201 -37.22 -5.56 -8.09
C ASP A 201 -36.37 -6.21 -7.00
N LEU A 202 -35.95 -7.44 -7.26
CA LEU A 202 -35.05 -8.19 -6.39
C LEU A 202 -33.65 -7.59 -6.47
N VAL A 203 -33.22 -6.91 -5.42
CA VAL A 203 -31.86 -6.33 -5.30
C VAL A 203 -30.82 -7.45 -5.21
N GLY A 204 -31.11 -8.49 -4.45
CA GLY A 204 -30.25 -9.66 -4.33
C GLY A 204 -30.71 -10.65 -3.29
N MET A 205 -29.96 -11.75 -3.16
CA MET A 205 -30.21 -12.82 -2.22
C MET A 205 -28.99 -13.09 -1.34
N GLY A 206 -29.24 -13.55 -0.11
CA GLY A 206 -28.22 -13.97 0.83
C GLY A 206 -28.70 -15.13 1.69
N SER A 207 -27.79 -15.65 2.52
CA SER A 207 -28.14 -16.71 3.48
C SER A 207 -27.28 -16.60 4.74
N VAL A 208 -27.84 -16.93 5.90
CA VAL A 208 -27.15 -16.89 7.19
C VAL A 208 -27.35 -18.19 7.97
N ALA A 209 -26.29 -18.67 8.64
CA ALA A 209 -26.39 -19.82 9.53
C ALA A 209 -26.99 -19.39 10.87
N MET A 210 -28.00 -20.11 11.35
CA MET A 210 -28.67 -19.80 12.61
C MET A 210 -27.90 -20.35 13.82
N SER A 211 -28.00 -19.71 14.98
CA SER A 211 -27.53 -20.30 16.25
C SER A 211 -28.53 -21.37 16.70
N VAL A 212 -28.05 -22.53 17.14
CA VAL A 212 -28.92 -23.63 17.61
C VAL A 212 -28.81 -23.73 19.12
N ILE A 213 -29.94 -23.61 19.81
CA ILE A 213 -30.04 -23.63 21.26
C ILE A 213 -30.90 -24.83 21.67
N SER A 214 -30.32 -25.70 22.49
CA SER A 214 -31.05 -26.82 23.09
C SER A 214 -31.78 -26.36 24.36
N GLU A 215 -32.86 -27.04 24.72
CA GLU A 215 -33.74 -26.66 25.83
C GLU A 215 -33.00 -26.56 27.17
N ASP A 216 -32.08 -27.50 27.44
CA ASP A 216 -31.20 -27.53 28.63
C ASP A 216 -30.26 -26.32 28.73
N ARG A 217 -29.98 -25.66 27.61
CA ARG A 217 -29.09 -24.50 27.55
C ARG A 217 -29.81 -23.18 27.48
N ALA A 218 -31.10 -23.18 27.11
CA ALA A 218 -31.90 -21.97 27.01
C ALA A 218 -32.07 -21.26 28.36
N SER A 219 -32.06 -22.00 29.48
CA SER A 219 -32.11 -21.43 30.84
C SER A 219 -30.77 -20.85 31.32
N ASP A 220 -29.65 -21.38 30.85
CA ASP A 220 -28.28 -21.04 31.30
C ASP A 220 -27.58 -20.02 30.37
N SER A 221 -28.20 -19.64 29.25
CA SER A 221 -27.60 -18.83 28.17
C SER A 221 -27.67 -17.30 28.38
N ASN A 222 -27.90 -16.84 29.61
CA ASN A 222 -28.18 -15.43 29.90
C ASN A 222 -26.91 -14.54 29.89
N TRP A 223 -27.05 -13.30 29.42
CA TRP A 223 -25.93 -12.34 29.34
C TRP A 223 -25.35 -11.93 30.71
N GLU A 224 -26.09 -12.13 31.80
CA GLU A 224 -25.72 -11.73 33.17
C GLU A 224 -24.64 -12.62 33.81
N ASP A 225 -24.61 -13.93 33.50
CA ASP A 225 -23.61 -14.89 34.04
C ASP A 225 -22.20 -14.74 33.43
N ALA A 226 -22.05 -13.88 32.41
CA ALA A 226 -20.76 -13.50 31.87
C ALA A 226 -20.03 -12.42 32.71
N GLY A 227 -20.70 -11.85 33.72
CA GLY A 227 -20.26 -10.68 34.49
C GLY A 227 -19.25 -10.92 35.63
N VAL A 228 -18.90 -12.16 35.97
CA VAL A 228 -17.85 -12.42 36.99
C VAL A 228 -16.45 -12.36 36.34
N PHE A 229 -15.99 -11.14 36.09
CA PHE A 229 -14.76 -10.81 35.38
C PHE A 229 -13.47 -11.11 36.18
N GLY A 230 -12.95 -12.33 36.01
CA GLY A 230 -11.50 -12.59 36.08
C GLY A 230 -10.99 -12.86 34.65
N CYS A 231 -10.06 -12.03 34.16
CA CYS A 231 -9.43 -12.13 32.82
C CYS A 231 -9.19 -13.58 32.37
N SER A 232 -10.13 -14.15 31.60
CA SER A 232 -9.90 -15.44 30.94
C SER A 232 -8.98 -15.21 29.76
N LYS A 233 -7.71 -15.62 29.89
CA LYS A 233 -6.64 -15.44 28.89
C LYS A 233 -6.81 -16.24 27.60
N ASN A 234 -7.94 -16.93 27.39
CA ASN A 234 -8.10 -17.88 26.29
C ASN A 234 -9.22 -17.47 25.31
N PRO A 235 -8.90 -16.78 24.19
CA PRO A 235 -9.88 -16.26 23.23
C PRO A 235 -10.78 -17.35 22.63
N LEU A 236 -10.30 -18.59 22.53
CA LEU A 236 -11.08 -19.74 22.05
C LEU A 236 -12.26 -20.08 22.97
N ARG A 237 -12.10 -19.95 24.30
CA ARG A 237 -13.21 -20.16 25.25
C ARG A 237 -14.25 -19.06 25.19
N LYS A 238 -13.83 -17.81 24.97
CA LYS A 238 -14.74 -16.67 24.76
C LYS A 238 -15.56 -16.86 23.47
N LEU A 239 -14.90 -17.24 22.36
CA LEU A 239 -15.55 -17.54 21.08
C LEU A 239 -16.53 -18.72 21.17
N GLN A 240 -16.19 -19.77 21.92
CA GLN A 240 -17.07 -20.93 22.12
C GLN A 240 -18.33 -20.58 22.93
N ARG A 241 -18.25 -19.65 23.90
CA ARG A 241 -19.40 -19.19 24.68
C ARG A 241 -20.36 -18.31 23.87
N LEU A 242 -19.85 -17.49 22.93
CA LEU A 242 -20.69 -16.68 22.04
C LEU A 242 -21.63 -17.50 21.15
N LYS A 243 -21.36 -18.80 20.95
CA LYS A 243 -22.22 -19.70 20.15
C LYS A 243 -23.54 -20.06 20.81
N TYR A 244 -23.65 -19.87 22.12
CA TYR A 244 -24.80 -20.30 22.92
C TYR A 244 -25.52 -19.13 23.61
N LEU A 245 -25.20 -17.88 23.27
CA LEU A 245 -25.91 -16.72 23.80
C LEU A 245 -27.27 -16.58 23.10
N THR A 246 -28.30 -16.33 23.90
CA THR A 246 -29.62 -15.89 23.42
C THR A 246 -29.91 -14.49 23.97
N PRO A 247 -30.22 -13.51 23.12
CA PRO A 247 -30.10 -13.53 21.66
C PRO A 247 -28.62 -13.52 21.19
N PRO A 248 -28.29 -14.06 20.01
CA PRO A 248 -26.94 -14.03 19.46
C PRO A 248 -26.56 -12.63 18.92
N PRO A 249 -25.26 -12.26 18.96
CA PRO A 249 -24.80 -10.96 18.46
C PRO A 249 -25.04 -10.80 16.95
N LEU A 250 -25.36 -9.56 16.54
CA LEU A 250 -25.65 -9.19 15.15
C LEU A 250 -24.39 -9.30 14.27
N LYS A 251 -24.58 -9.67 12.99
CA LYS A 251 -23.50 -9.78 12.00
C LYS A 251 -23.94 -9.23 10.65
N TRP A 252 -23.02 -8.62 9.89
CA TRP A 252 -23.28 -8.22 8.52
C TRP A 252 -23.38 -9.44 7.61
N VAL A 253 -24.55 -9.64 7.02
CA VAL A 253 -24.86 -10.72 6.09
C VAL A 253 -24.86 -10.16 4.66
N PRO A 254 -23.99 -10.66 3.77
CA PRO A 254 -23.91 -10.19 2.40
C PRO A 254 -25.13 -10.61 1.56
N ILE A 255 -25.66 -9.68 0.78
CA ILE A 255 -26.72 -9.86 -0.21
C ILE A 255 -26.13 -9.61 -1.60
N ALA A 256 -26.15 -10.63 -2.46
CA ALA A 256 -25.53 -10.57 -3.78
C ALA A 256 -26.57 -10.77 -4.91
N ARG A 257 -26.23 -10.35 -6.13
CA ARG A 257 -26.97 -10.65 -7.36
C ARG A 257 -25.96 -10.89 -8.47
N LYS A 258 -26.04 -12.06 -9.13
CA LYS A 258 -25.18 -12.45 -10.26
C LYS A 258 -23.66 -12.28 -9.99
N GLY A 259 -23.20 -12.72 -8.82
CA GLY A 259 -21.79 -12.72 -8.43
C GLY A 259 -21.27 -11.41 -7.84
N THR A 260 -22.10 -10.36 -7.81
CA THR A 260 -21.73 -9.05 -7.25
C THR A 260 -22.49 -8.79 -5.96
N LEU A 261 -21.78 -8.34 -4.94
CA LEU A 261 -22.35 -7.90 -3.67
C LEU A 261 -23.17 -6.63 -3.92
N GLN A 262 -24.45 -6.63 -3.54
CA GLN A 262 -25.40 -5.52 -3.77
C GLN A 262 -25.76 -4.83 -2.46
N ALA A 263 -25.97 -5.58 -1.39
CA ALA A 263 -26.24 -5.01 -0.07
C ALA A 263 -25.63 -5.85 1.04
N GLU A 264 -25.60 -5.33 2.25
CA GLU A 264 -25.22 -6.06 3.47
C GLU A 264 -26.26 -5.75 4.55
N VAL A 265 -26.78 -6.76 5.24
CA VAL A 265 -27.82 -6.62 6.27
C VAL A 265 -27.23 -6.99 7.63
N LEU A 266 -27.32 -6.11 8.62
CA LEU A 266 -26.91 -6.39 9.99
C LEU A 266 -28.03 -7.16 10.72
N MET A 267 -27.81 -8.45 10.94
CA MET A 267 -28.82 -9.34 11.53
C MET A 267 -28.21 -10.52 12.28
N SER A 268 -29.01 -11.20 13.09
CA SER A 268 -28.71 -12.51 13.66
C SER A 268 -29.96 -13.38 13.67
N ALA A 269 -29.79 -14.70 13.78
CA ALA A 269 -30.91 -15.62 13.81
C ALA A 269 -30.59 -16.81 14.73
N GLU A 270 -31.58 -17.30 15.44
CA GLU A 270 -31.49 -18.45 16.34
C GLU A 270 -32.68 -19.40 16.14
N ILE A 271 -32.46 -20.67 16.48
CA ILE A 271 -33.49 -21.68 16.66
C ILE A 271 -33.36 -22.29 18.05
N ILE A 272 -34.44 -22.32 18.80
CA ILE A 272 -34.51 -22.82 20.18
C ILE A 272 -35.39 -24.08 20.18
N GLN A 273 -34.87 -25.19 20.71
CA GLN A 273 -35.64 -26.42 20.88
C GLN A 273 -36.78 -26.22 21.89
N ILE A 274 -37.98 -26.71 21.55
CA ILE A 274 -39.16 -26.68 22.42
C ILE A 274 -39.57 -28.11 22.78
N SER A 275 -39.95 -28.37 24.04
CA SER A 275 -40.56 -29.64 24.46
C SER A 275 -42.06 -29.70 24.15
N MET A 276 -42.60 -30.92 24.00
CA MET A 276 -44.05 -31.12 23.83
C MET A 276 -44.86 -30.74 25.09
N GLU A 277 -44.25 -30.65 26.27
CA GLU A 277 -44.97 -30.32 27.51
C GLU A 277 -45.38 -28.84 27.58
N SER A 278 -44.59 -27.96 26.97
CA SER A 278 -44.86 -26.51 26.87
C SER A 278 -46.12 -26.16 26.06
N LEU A 279 -46.68 -27.13 25.31
CA LEU A 279 -47.89 -26.98 24.49
C LEU A 279 -49.20 -26.95 25.30
N THR A 280 -49.17 -27.36 26.58
CA THR A 280 -50.39 -27.56 27.38
C THR A 280 -50.86 -26.30 28.11
N THR A 281 -50.04 -25.26 28.19
CA THR A 281 -50.36 -23.98 28.85
C THR A 281 -50.51 -22.84 27.83
N GLY A 282 -51.63 -22.88 27.10
CA GLY A 282 -52.34 -21.75 26.50
C GLY A 282 -51.54 -20.56 25.93
N GLN A 283 -51.23 -20.60 24.64
CA GLN A 283 -51.40 -19.46 23.71
C GLN A 283 -51.59 -20.00 22.27
N ASN A 284 -52.55 -19.41 21.56
CA ASN A 284 -53.16 -19.90 20.31
C ASN A 284 -52.18 -20.40 19.22
N ASP A 285 -52.63 -21.46 18.53
CA ASP A 285 -52.18 -22.02 17.25
C ASP A 285 -52.13 -20.97 16.10
N LYS A 286 -51.26 -19.96 16.17
CA LYS A 286 -50.89 -19.19 14.99
C LYS A 286 -49.65 -19.81 14.35
N LYS A 287 -49.88 -20.67 13.35
CA LYS A 287 -48.81 -21.16 12.44
C LYS A 287 -48.17 -20.05 11.60
N GLU A 288 -48.75 -18.85 11.60
CA GLU A 288 -48.21 -17.71 10.85
C GLU A 288 -47.05 -17.05 11.62
N PRO A 289 -46.00 -16.62 10.89
CA PRO A 289 -44.89 -15.90 11.50
C PRO A 289 -45.34 -14.55 12.08
N GLN A 290 -44.76 -14.17 13.21
CA GLN A 290 -45.04 -12.91 13.87
C GLN A 290 -43.91 -11.91 13.61
N LEU A 291 -44.28 -10.68 13.27
CA LEU A 291 -43.36 -9.55 13.13
C LEU A 291 -43.55 -8.61 14.33
N ALA A 292 -42.48 -8.39 15.08
CA ALA A 292 -42.43 -7.45 16.20
C ALA A 292 -41.42 -6.33 15.94
N THR A 293 -41.68 -5.16 16.54
CA THR A 293 -40.78 -3.99 16.49
C THR A 293 -39.88 -3.94 17.71
N GLY A 294 -38.62 -3.56 17.51
CA GLY A 294 -37.60 -3.41 18.55
C GLY A 294 -36.81 -4.69 18.78
N ILE A 295 -35.48 -4.60 18.64
CA ILE A 295 -34.57 -5.70 19.00
C ILE A 295 -34.36 -5.76 20.52
N PRO A 296 -34.17 -6.96 21.12
CA PRO A 296 -33.97 -7.11 22.56
C PRO A 296 -32.80 -6.27 23.09
N MET A 297 -32.95 -5.72 24.30
CA MET A 297 -31.93 -4.84 24.91
C MET A 297 -30.54 -5.46 24.97
N ALA A 298 -30.45 -6.77 25.19
CA ALA A 298 -29.17 -7.50 25.29
C ALA A 298 -28.33 -7.46 24.01
N ILE A 299 -28.95 -7.33 22.84
CA ILE A 299 -28.27 -7.21 21.54
C ILE A 299 -28.51 -5.86 20.86
N ARG A 300 -29.24 -4.95 21.53
CA ARG A 300 -29.47 -3.60 21.06
C ARG A 300 -28.17 -2.81 21.22
N PRO A 301 -27.64 -2.19 20.16
CA PRO A 301 -26.44 -1.38 20.29
C PRO A 301 -26.67 -0.19 21.21
N THR A 302 -25.69 0.12 22.07
CA THR A 302 -25.72 1.33 22.90
C THR A 302 -25.34 2.52 22.01
N MET A 303 -26.14 3.58 21.98
CA MET A 303 -25.87 4.71 21.10
C MET A 303 -24.98 5.76 21.79
N GLN A 304 -24.05 6.33 21.05
CA GLN A 304 -23.22 7.48 21.45
C GLN A 304 -23.33 8.57 20.38
N ASN A 305 -23.24 9.83 20.79
CA ASN A 305 -23.35 10.96 19.88
C ASN A 305 -21.98 11.34 19.31
N PHE A 306 -21.93 11.59 18.00
CA PHE A 306 -20.75 12.03 17.28
C PHE A 306 -21.09 13.28 16.47
N VAL A 307 -20.16 14.24 16.38
CA VAL A 307 -20.24 15.33 15.40
C VAL A 307 -19.58 14.85 14.11
N LEU A 308 -20.35 14.80 13.04
CA LEU A 308 -19.86 14.60 11.68
C LEU A 308 -19.59 15.97 11.05
N GLU A 309 -18.33 16.23 10.69
CA GLU A 309 -17.92 17.40 9.91
C GLU A 309 -17.52 16.96 8.50
N VAL A 310 -17.96 17.74 7.50
CA VAL A 310 -17.75 17.45 6.09
C VAL A 310 -17.24 18.70 5.38
N PHE A 311 -16.13 18.56 4.65
CA PHE A 311 -15.74 19.55 3.63
C PHE A 311 -16.00 18.98 2.23
N PHE A 312 -16.90 19.62 1.50
CA PHE A 312 -17.23 19.32 0.11
C PHE A 312 -16.21 20.00 -0.82
N VAL A 313 -15.07 19.36 -1.05
CA VAL A 313 -13.97 19.92 -1.86
C VAL A 313 -14.40 20.16 -3.30
N GLY A 314 -15.11 19.20 -3.91
CA GLY A 314 -15.60 19.35 -5.28
C GLY A 314 -15.64 18.06 -6.08
N LEU A 315 -16.22 18.13 -7.28
CA LEU A 315 -16.17 17.10 -8.30
C LEU A 315 -14.94 17.30 -9.18
N ARG A 316 -14.31 16.19 -9.56
CA ARG A 316 -13.14 16.05 -10.42
C ARG A 316 -13.45 15.05 -11.54
N ASN A 317 -12.73 15.13 -12.65
CA ASN A 317 -12.91 14.24 -13.81
C ASN A 317 -14.37 14.13 -14.32
N TYR A 318 -15.14 15.21 -14.19
CA TYR A 318 -16.55 15.26 -14.56
C TYR A 318 -16.77 15.21 -16.09
N SER A 319 -17.42 14.14 -16.57
CA SER A 319 -17.70 13.90 -17.99
C SER A 319 -19.04 14.51 -18.46
N LYS A 320 -19.06 15.12 -19.66
CA LYS A 320 -20.28 15.73 -20.25
C LYS A 320 -21.24 14.72 -20.89
N SER A 321 -20.78 13.51 -21.20
CA SER A 321 -21.55 12.50 -21.96
C SER A 321 -22.74 11.94 -21.18
N SER A 322 -22.80 12.17 -19.87
CA SER A 322 -23.97 11.84 -19.08
C SER A 322 -24.95 13.00 -19.03
N MET A 323 -25.98 12.89 -19.89
CA MET A 323 -27.21 13.69 -19.96
C MET A 323 -27.06 15.22 -19.93
N SER A 324 -27.44 15.84 -21.04
CA SER A 324 -27.70 17.28 -21.16
C SER A 324 -28.56 17.81 -20.01
N SER A 325 -27.97 18.41 -18.98
CA SER A 325 -28.72 19.14 -17.96
C SER A 325 -28.03 20.45 -17.63
N ALA A 326 -28.47 21.52 -18.28
CA ALA A 326 -28.25 22.87 -17.77
C ALA A 326 -28.95 22.96 -16.40
N GLY A 327 -28.18 23.02 -15.31
CA GLY A 327 -28.70 23.08 -13.95
C GLY A 327 -27.58 23.15 -12.91
N LYS A 328 -27.85 23.77 -11.75
CA LYS A 328 -26.92 23.77 -10.61
C LYS A 328 -26.98 22.41 -9.92
N ARG A 329 -25.89 22.01 -9.27
CA ARG A 329 -25.77 20.72 -8.57
C ARG A 329 -25.49 20.92 -7.09
N LYS A 330 -25.84 19.96 -6.25
CA LYS A 330 -25.42 19.88 -4.85
C LYS A 330 -25.06 18.44 -4.50
N ILE A 331 -24.29 18.26 -3.44
CA ILE A 331 -23.96 16.96 -2.89
C ILE A 331 -24.68 16.81 -1.55
N ASN A 332 -25.36 15.70 -1.35
CA ASN A 332 -25.86 15.32 -0.03
C ASN A 332 -25.01 14.16 0.50
N LEU A 333 -24.61 14.24 1.75
CA LEU A 333 -23.89 13.19 2.48
C LEU A 333 -24.79 12.68 3.60
N MET A 334 -25.05 11.38 3.62
CA MET A 334 -25.94 10.73 4.58
C MET A 334 -25.15 9.78 5.49
N MET A 335 -25.43 9.79 6.79
CA MET A 335 -24.92 8.81 7.76
C MET A 335 -25.99 8.57 8.84
N GLY A 336 -26.58 7.37 8.85
CA GLY A 336 -27.80 7.13 9.64
C GLY A 336 -28.91 8.08 9.17
N ASP A 337 -29.54 8.77 10.11
CA ASP A 337 -30.61 9.75 9.84
C ASP A 337 -30.07 11.16 9.53
N LEU A 338 -28.77 11.40 9.71
CA LEU A 338 -28.16 12.71 9.45
C LEU A 338 -27.90 12.89 7.94
N VAL A 339 -28.40 13.99 7.36
CA VAL A 339 -28.12 14.41 5.99
C VAL A 339 -27.47 15.79 5.97
N LEU A 340 -26.22 15.87 5.51
CA LEU A 340 -25.47 17.11 5.34
C LEU A 340 -25.40 17.48 3.85
N SER A 341 -25.74 18.71 3.48
CA SER A 341 -25.77 19.14 2.08
C SER A 341 -24.74 20.22 1.78
N SER A 342 -24.13 20.15 0.60
CA SER A 342 -23.32 21.25 0.06
C SER A 342 -24.20 22.39 -0.42
N GLY A 343 -23.60 23.57 -0.57
CA GLY A 343 -24.19 24.65 -1.35
C GLY A 343 -24.26 24.28 -2.84
N PRO A 344 -24.95 25.10 -3.66
CA PRO A 344 -25.02 24.83 -5.09
C PRO A 344 -23.64 25.00 -5.76
N SER A 345 -23.45 24.26 -6.86
CA SER A 345 -22.21 24.20 -7.61
C SER A 345 -21.82 25.56 -8.20
N THR A 346 -20.52 25.85 -8.18
CA THR A 346 -19.92 27.00 -8.87
C THR A 346 -19.79 26.76 -10.38
N ALA A 347 -19.28 27.77 -11.10
CA ALA A 347 -18.95 27.62 -12.51
C ALA A 347 -17.90 26.51 -12.70
N ARG A 348 -18.13 25.65 -13.70
CA ARG A 348 -17.24 24.55 -14.06
C ARG A 348 -15.91 25.07 -14.60
N ILE A 349 -14.80 24.57 -14.07
CA ILE A 349 -13.44 24.81 -14.56
C ILE A 349 -12.93 23.52 -15.19
N ARG A 350 -12.83 23.47 -16.53
CA ARG A 350 -12.46 22.26 -17.30
C ARG A 350 -13.31 21.04 -16.99
N ASN A 351 -12.85 20.08 -16.19
CA ASN A 351 -13.60 18.89 -15.77
C ASN A 351 -13.81 18.85 -14.24
N SER A 352 -13.67 20.01 -13.58
CA SER A 352 -13.81 20.16 -12.13
C SER A 352 -14.94 21.15 -11.79
N ILE A 353 -15.61 20.89 -10.68
CA ILE A 353 -16.70 21.71 -10.13
C ILE A 353 -16.50 21.82 -8.62
N ASN A 354 -16.57 23.02 -8.06
CA ASN A 354 -16.57 23.24 -6.61
C ASN A 354 -17.97 23.70 -6.16
N PHE A 355 -18.16 23.93 -4.86
CA PHE A 355 -19.44 24.32 -4.27
C PHE A 355 -19.32 25.67 -3.57
N LEU A 356 -20.38 26.49 -3.60
CA LEU A 356 -20.40 27.79 -2.92
C LEU A 356 -20.27 27.66 -1.39
N VAL A 357 -20.95 26.65 -0.83
CA VAL A 357 -20.82 26.28 0.57
C VAL A 357 -20.17 24.91 0.61
N ALA A 358 -18.93 24.88 1.09
CA ALA A 358 -18.07 23.70 1.09
C ALA A 358 -17.89 23.08 2.48
N TYR A 359 -18.60 23.55 3.52
CA TYR A 359 -18.54 22.97 4.86
C TYR A 359 -19.95 22.76 5.43
N ALA A 360 -20.16 21.61 6.05
CA ALA A 360 -21.35 21.32 6.85
C ALA A 360 -20.97 20.44 8.05
N SER A 361 -21.71 20.57 9.15
CA SER A 361 -21.55 19.71 10.31
C SER A 361 -22.88 19.45 11.02
N GLY A 362 -22.98 18.29 11.67
CA GLY A 362 -24.18 17.88 12.41
C GLY A 362 -23.86 16.76 13.39
N VAL A 363 -24.81 16.49 14.29
CA VAL A 363 -24.69 15.41 15.29
C VAL A 363 -25.38 14.16 14.74
N VAL A 364 -24.71 13.02 14.85
CA VAL A 364 -25.22 11.70 14.50
C VAL A 364 -25.06 10.76 15.69
N SER A 365 -26.13 10.06 16.06
CA SER A 365 -26.07 9.00 17.06
C SER A 365 -25.65 7.70 16.39
N LEU A 366 -24.56 7.09 16.84
CA LEU A 366 -24.01 5.85 16.30
C LEU A 366 -23.81 4.83 17.42
N PRO A 367 -23.86 3.51 17.12
CA PRO A 367 -23.50 2.47 18.08
C PRO A 367 -22.12 2.69 18.72
N ASP A 368 -21.95 2.32 19.98
CA ASP A 368 -20.65 2.25 20.65
C ASP A 368 -19.70 1.26 19.94
N GLN A 369 -20.28 0.17 19.44
CA GLN A 369 -19.61 -0.84 18.63
C GLN A 369 -19.44 -0.36 17.19
N GLN A 370 -18.20 0.00 16.82
CA GLN A 370 -17.84 0.49 15.48
C GLN A 370 -18.22 -0.47 14.35
N ASP A 371 -18.22 -1.78 14.62
CA ASP A 371 -18.61 -2.81 13.66
C ASP A 371 -20.08 -2.66 13.21
N TYR A 372 -20.93 -2.01 14.01
CA TYR A 372 -22.33 -1.77 13.70
C TYR A 372 -22.60 -0.41 13.05
N TRP A 373 -21.57 0.38 12.76
CA TRP A 373 -21.78 1.70 12.17
C TRP A 373 -22.41 1.61 10.77
N PRO A 374 -23.39 2.49 10.45
CA PRO A 374 -23.89 2.64 9.10
C PRO A 374 -22.80 3.15 8.15
N ALA A 375 -23.00 2.92 6.85
CA ALA A 375 -22.13 3.47 5.83
C ALA A 375 -22.43 4.95 5.64
N ILE A 376 -21.43 5.70 5.19
CA ILE A 376 -21.64 7.08 4.74
C ILE A 376 -21.98 7.02 3.25
N ILE A 377 -23.02 7.72 2.81
CA ILE A 377 -23.45 7.73 1.41
C ILE A 377 -23.36 9.15 0.87
N ALA A 378 -22.68 9.33 -0.26
CA ALA A 378 -22.66 10.60 -0.98
C ALA A 378 -23.54 10.51 -2.22
N THR A 379 -24.46 11.47 -2.41
CA THR A 379 -25.34 11.55 -3.58
C THR A 379 -25.20 12.89 -4.29
N ASP A 380 -25.14 12.87 -5.62
CA ASP A 380 -25.10 14.05 -6.48
C ASP A 380 -26.50 14.39 -6.98
N VAL A 381 -26.96 15.59 -6.64
CA VAL A 381 -28.33 16.05 -6.84
C VAL A 381 -28.35 17.21 -7.83
N LEU A 382 -29.14 17.07 -8.90
CA LEU A 382 -29.42 18.12 -9.86
C LEU A 382 -30.59 18.99 -9.38
N LEU A 383 -30.38 20.30 -9.37
CA LEU A 383 -31.40 21.32 -9.07
C LEU A 383 -32.00 21.84 -10.38
N SER A 384 -33.27 21.53 -10.63
CA SER A 384 -34.04 22.05 -11.77
C SER A 384 -34.77 23.36 -11.40
N GLY A 385 -35.09 24.19 -12.40
CA GLY A 385 -35.60 25.57 -12.24
C GLY A 385 -36.95 25.75 -11.50
N PHE A 386 -37.62 24.66 -11.12
CA PHE A 386 -38.91 24.65 -10.41
C PHE A 386 -38.86 23.82 -9.12
N SER A 387 -37.78 23.94 -8.34
CA SER A 387 -37.54 23.23 -7.05
C SER A 387 -37.62 21.70 -7.09
N SER A 388 -37.57 21.08 -8.28
CA SER A 388 -37.46 19.63 -8.41
C SER A 388 -36.00 19.21 -8.29
N GLU A 389 -35.75 18.25 -7.39
CA GLU A 389 -34.46 17.63 -7.17
C GLU A 389 -34.44 16.23 -7.78
N SER A 390 -33.35 15.88 -8.45
CA SER A 390 -33.15 14.52 -8.99
C SER A 390 -31.74 14.04 -8.69
N ILE A 391 -31.61 12.79 -8.26
CA ILE A 391 -30.29 12.20 -7.98
C ILE A 391 -29.74 11.67 -9.30
N LEU A 392 -28.50 12.05 -9.57
CA LEU A 392 -27.78 11.67 -10.78
C LEU A 392 -26.88 10.47 -10.52
N GLY A 393 -26.28 10.40 -9.35
CA GLY A 393 -25.41 9.31 -8.95
C GLY A 393 -25.19 9.28 -7.45
N ALA A 394 -24.69 8.16 -6.96
CA ALA A 394 -24.41 7.95 -5.55
C ALA A 394 -23.13 7.13 -5.37
N ALA A 395 -22.57 7.19 -4.17
CA ALA A 395 -21.41 6.42 -3.77
C ALA A 395 -21.52 6.01 -2.29
N LEU A 396 -21.12 4.77 -2.02
CA LEU A 396 -21.09 4.20 -0.67
C LEU A 396 -19.66 4.29 -0.11
N ILE A 397 -19.50 4.82 1.09
CA ILE A 397 -18.25 4.92 1.85
C ILE A 397 -18.36 3.98 3.07
N PRO A 398 -17.86 2.74 2.99
CA PRO A 398 -18.18 1.67 3.94
C PRO A 398 -17.44 1.77 5.28
N ASN A 399 -16.22 2.32 5.31
CA ASN A 399 -15.34 2.33 6.49
C ASN A 399 -15.42 3.66 7.26
N SER A 400 -16.58 3.96 7.82
CA SER A 400 -16.83 5.22 8.53
C SER A 400 -15.95 5.42 9.77
N SER A 401 -15.50 4.33 10.41
CA SER A 401 -14.58 4.36 11.56
C SER A 401 -13.21 4.96 11.26
N ASN A 402 -12.78 5.01 9.98
CA ASN A 402 -11.53 5.65 9.58
C ASN A 402 -11.53 7.17 9.79
N PHE A 403 -12.71 7.79 9.93
CA PHE A 403 -12.86 9.23 10.12
C PHE A 403 -12.93 9.64 11.60
N LEU A 404 -12.93 8.68 12.54
CA LEU A 404 -13.07 8.91 13.97
C LEU A 404 -11.82 9.57 14.59
N GLN A 405 -12.00 10.70 15.26
CA GLN A 405 -11.00 11.44 16.04
C GLN A 405 -11.03 10.94 17.50
N ARG A 406 -10.12 10.00 17.84
CA ARG A 406 -10.13 9.33 19.17
C ARG A 406 -9.69 10.24 20.32
N ASP A 407 -8.80 11.20 20.06
CA ASP A 407 -8.16 12.01 21.09
C ASP A 407 -8.85 13.36 21.33
N ARG A 408 -10.08 13.53 20.81
CA ARG A 408 -10.84 14.79 20.87
C ARG A 408 -12.28 14.53 21.28
N THR A 409 -12.83 15.42 22.08
CA THR A 409 -14.26 15.43 22.44
C THR A 409 -14.80 16.84 22.31
N LEU A 410 -15.98 16.98 21.71
CA LEU A 410 -16.65 18.29 21.56
C LEU A 410 -17.81 18.42 22.55
N LYS A 411 -17.99 19.63 23.09
CA LYS A 411 -19.21 20.03 23.81
C LYS A 411 -20.13 20.73 22.80
N CYS A 412 -21.32 20.16 22.56
CA CYS A 412 -22.31 20.73 21.65
C CYS A 412 -23.12 21.82 22.41
N VAL A 413 -23.25 23.05 21.90
CA VAL A 413 -23.98 24.16 22.56
C VAL A 413 -25.42 24.22 22.04
N PHE A 414 -26.40 24.17 22.95
CA PHE A 414 -27.83 24.29 22.61
C PHE A 414 -28.25 25.76 22.53
N LYS A 415 -28.81 26.20 21.40
CA LYS A 415 -29.58 27.45 21.34
C LYS A 415 -31.04 27.13 21.62
N LYS A 416 -31.62 27.66 22.71
CA LYS A 416 -33.09 27.65 22.90
C LYS A 416 -33.69 28.57 21.84
N GLU A 417 -34.63 28.05 21.05
CA GLU A 417 -35.43 28.86 20.14
C GLU A 417 -36.41 29.69 20.99
N GLN A 418 -36.30 31.03 20.90
CA GLN A 418 -37.38 31.93 21.30
C GLN A 418 -38.44 31.90 20.21
N GLU A 419 -39.69 31.73 20.63
CA GLU A 419 -40.87 31.75 19.79
C GLU A 419 -40.98 33.04 18.98
N ALA A 420 -41.46 32.88 17.75
CA ALA A 420 -41.73 33.96 16.82
C ALA A 420 -42.77 34.94 17.38
N ALA A 421 -42.44 36.23 17.34
CA ALA A 421 -43.42 37.31 17.39
C ALA A 421 -43.06 38.38 16.34
N GLU A 422 -44.09 39.02 15.83
CA GLU A 422 -44.21 39.64 14.53
C GLU A 422 -43.43 40.97 14.36
N ALA A 423 -43.29 41.35 13.09
CA ALA A 423 -42.69 42.59 12.64
C ALA A 423 -43.33 43.85 13.26
N SER A 424 -42.50 44.79 13.70
CA SER A 424 -42.81 46.22 13.59
C SER A 424 -41.54 47.06 13.61
N THR A 425 -41.38 47.85 12.55
CA THR A 425 -40.41 48.94 12.42
C THR A 425 -40.91 50.17 13.18
N THR A 426 -40.31 50.51 14.32
CA THR A 426 -40.27 51.88 14.85
C THR A 426 -39.07 52.05 15.78
N VAL A 427 -38.27 53.08 15.50
CA VAL A 427 -37.20 53.58 16.36
C VAL A 427 -37.82 54.48 17.42
N SER A 428 -37.55 54.20 18.69
CA SER A 428 -37.66 55.19 19.77
C SER A 428 -36.52 54.96 20.77
N VAL A 429 -35.75 56.03 20.97
CA VAL A 429 -34.73 56.20 21.99
C VAL A 429 -35.45 56.50 23.29
N ASP A 430 -35.13 55.77 24.37
CA ASP A 430 -35.20 56.30 25.73
C ASP A 430 -34.11 55.60 26.57
N GLU A 431 -33.43 56.42 27.34
CA GLU A 431 -32.22 56.16 28.14
C GLU A 431 -32.56 55.50 29.49
N ASP A 432 -31.51 54.90 30.06
CA ASP A 432 -31.31 54.49 31.47
C ASP A 432 -31.92 53.13 31.90
N ASP A 433 -31.05 52.13 32.05
CA ASP A 433 -30.57 51.70 33.37
C ASP A 433 -29.34 50.78 33.24
N GLU A 434 -28.35 51.08 34.07
CA GLU A 434 -27.09 50.35 34.24
C GLU A 434 -27.36 48.92 34.74
N ASP A 435 -26.97 47.90 33.97
CA ASP A 435 -26.69 46.57 34.47
C ASP A 435 -25.53 45.96 33.67
N GLU A 436 -24.62 45.35 34.43
CA GLU A 436 -23.27 44.90 34.07
C GLU A 436 -23.26 43.97 32.85
N GLU A 437 -22.51 44.36 31.80
CA GLU A 437 -22.05 43.42 30.76
C GLU A 437 -21.09 42.41 31.42
N GLU A 438 -21.61 41.26 31.82
CA GLU A 438 -20.79 40.05 31.94
C GLU A 438 -20.32 39.67 30.51
N GLU A 439 -19.18 40.24 30.10
CA GLU A 439 -18.28 39.58 29.17
C GLU A 439 -18.02 38.18 29.73
N LEU A 440 -18.66 37.17 29.14
CA LEU A 440 -18.29 35.78 29.35
C LEU A 440 -16.90 35.57 28.73
N GLU A 441 -15.88 35.95 29.50
CA GLU A 441 -14.54 35.42 29.40
C GLU A 441 -14.67 33.90 29.33
N TRP A 442 -14.23 33.35 28.20
CA TRP A 442 -13.99 31.94 28.11
C TRP A 442 -12.84 31.65 29.07
N GLU A 443 -13.15 31.15 30.28
CA GLU A 443 -12.21 30.31 31.00
C GLU A 443 -12.00 29.06 30.13
N GLU A 444 -11.12 29.20 29.14
CA GLU A 444 -10.26 28.11 28.77
C GLU A 444 -9.63 27.66 30.09
N GLU A 445 -9.94 26.44 30.54
CA GLU A 445 -8.91 25.66 31.21
C GLU A 445 -7.80 25.50 30.17
N GLU A 446 -6.97 26.54 30.05
CA GLU A 446 -5.59 26.44 29.66
C GLU A 446 -5.01 25.41 30.61
N THR A 447 -5.01 24.16 30.18
CA THR A 447 -3.96 23.25 30.57
C THR A 447 -2.68 23.89 30.05
N LYS A 448 -2.12 24.82 30.83
CA LYS A 448 -0.72 25.22 30.74
C LYS A 448 0.04 23.91 30.59
N PRO A 449 0.91 23.74 29.57
CA PRO A 449 1.76 22.58 29.53
C PRO A 449 2.51 22.61 30.86
N SER A 450 2.19 21.62 31.71
CA SER A 450 2.82 21.53 33.02
C SER A 450 4.32 21.57 32.76
N ARG A 451 5.02 22.58 33.28
CA ARG A 451 6.48 22.50 33.41
C ARG A 451 6.72 21.14 34.03
N ILE A 452 7.29 20.22 33.24
CA ILE A 452 7.49 18.83 33.63
C ILE A 452 8.31 18.88 34.90
N SER A 453 7.61 18.69 36.01
CA SER A 453 8.20 18.74 37.34
C SER A 453 9.25 17.63 37.44
N SER A 454 10.37 17.99 38.05
CA SER A 454 11.55 17.15 38.30
C SER A 454 11.25 15.74 38.86
N TRP A 455 10.05 15.50 39.43
CA TRP A 455 9.64 14.21 39.97
C TRP A 455 9.12 13.21 38.91
N TRP A 456 8.40 13.66 37.87
CA TRP A 456 7.92 12.78 36.79
C TRP A 456 9.09 12.25 35.94
N MET A 457 10.13 13.07 35.73
CA MET A 457 11.39 12.60 35.15
C MET A 457 12.06 11.53 36.04
N ARG A 458 12.06 11.70 37.37
CA ARG A 458 12.57 10.69 38.32
C ARG A 458 11.74 9.40 38.33
N LEU A 459 10.43 9.48 38.10
CA LEU A 459 9.56 8.31 37.98
C LEU A 459 9.85 7.52 36.68
N LEU A 460 10.06 8.21 35.55
CA LEU A 460 10.49 7.60 34.29
C LEU A 460 11.87 6.89 34.43
N PHE A 461 12.79 7.48 35.21
CA PHE A 461 14.08 6.85 35.54
C PHE A 461 13.94 5.57 36.37
N ALA A 462 12.94 5.45 37.25
CA ALA A 462 12.71 4.28 38.09
C ALA A 462 12.08 3.09 37.34
N PHE A 463 11.31 3.34 36.27
CA PHE A 463 10.69 2.31 35.41
C PHE A 463 11.53 1.93 34.17
N GLY A 464 12.76 2.45 34.04
CA GLY A 464 13.67 2.10 32.95
C GLY A 464 13.32 2.71 31.58
N LEU A 465 12.33 3.60 31.51
CA LEU A 465 11.95 4.34 30.30
C LEU A 465 12.78 5.62 30.25
N ARG A 466 13.82 5.61 29.41
CA ARG A 466 14.76 6.74 29.30
C ARG A 466 14.22 7.78 28.31
N PRO A 467 14.22 9.09 28.63
CA PRO A 467 14.01 10.13 27.63
C PRO A 467 15.14 10.05 26.57
N ALA A 468 14.93 10.73 25.44
CA ALA A 468 15.80 10.77 24.27
C ALA A 468 17.33 11.00 24.50
N PRO A 469 17.85 11.51 25.65
CA PRO A 469 19.29 11.53 25.89
C PRO A 469 19.98 10.15 25.89
N TYR A 470 19.24 9.03 25.92
CA TYR A 470 19.84 7.69 25.82
C TYR A 470 19.76 7.07 24.40
N ALA A 471 18.77 7.42 23.59
CA ALA A 471 18.58 6.84 22.26
C ALA A 471 19.59 7.37 21.23
N ASN A 472 20.12 8.59 21.43
CA ASN A 472 21.10 9.21 20.52
C ASN A 472 22.54 9.20 21.04
N ARG A 473 22.86 8.38 22.06
CA ARG A 473 24.23 8.30 22.61
C ARG A 473 25.27 7.75 21.62
N HIS A 474 24.82 7.09 20.55
CA HIS A 474 25.69 6.67 19.44
C HIS A 474 25.95 7.79 18.41
N ALA A 475 25.00 8.70 18.18
CA ALA A 475 25.17 9.85 17.30
C ALA A 475 26.05 10.94 17.93
N LEU A 476 25.96 11.10 19.25
CA LEU A 476 26.70 12.11 20.03
C LEU A 476 28.14 11.69 20.42
N ARG A 477 28.66 10.56 19.89
CA ARG A 477 29.97 9.99 20.27
C ARG A 477 31.09 10.16 19.25
N PHE A 478 30.85 10.83 18.13
CA PHE A 478 31.92 11.07 17.16
C PHE A 478 32.72 12.31 17.54
N HIS A 479 33.76 12.07 18.34
CA HIS A 479 34.93 12.95 18.48
C HIS A 479 35.69 13.01 17.15
N ASP A 480 35.81 14.22 16.58
CA ASP A 480 37.03 14.94 16.13
C ASP A 480 38.25 14.23 15.51
N ASP A 481 38.17 12.97 15.06
CA ASP A 481 39.27 12.32 14.31
C ASP A 481 38.91 12.08 12.84
N LEU A 482 38.46 13.13 12.14
CA LEU A 482 38.55 13.16 10.68
C LEU A 482 39.66 14.14 10.32
N ASP A 483 40.83 13.58 9.99
CA ASP A 483 41.88 14.29 9.26
C ASP A 483 41.22 15.10 8.13
N ASP A 484 41.63 16.37 8.01
CA ASP A 484 41.37 17.32 6.91
C ASP A 484 41.86 16.77 5.56
N HIS A 485 41.34 15.63 5.13
CA HIS A 485 41.74 14.96 3.93
C HIS A 485 40.81 15.34 2.78
N GLU A 486 41.24 16.42 2.13
CA GLU A 486 41.21 16.54 0.67
C GLU A 486 39.79 16.52 0.11
N LEU A 487 39.16 17.70 0.11
CA LEU A 487 37.98 18.06 -0.69
C LEU A 487 37.93 17.19 -1.94
N VAL A 488 37.13 16.13 -1.91
CA VAL A 488 36.80 15.40 -3.14
C VAL A 488 36.20 16.46 -4.04
N GLU A 489 36.74 16.64 -5.25
CA GLU A 489 36.22 17.64 -6.18
C GLU A 489 34.75 17.32 -6.49
N GLU A 490 33.82 17.88 -5.71
CA GLU A 490 32.37 17.65 -5.82
C GLU A 490 31.82 18.11 -7.16
N ARG A 491 32.59 18.92 -7.88
CA ARG A 491 32.27 19.44 -9.22
C ARG A 491 32.09 18.34 -10.27
N GLU A 492 32.61 17.14 -10.04
CA GLU A 492 32.47 16.01 -10.96
C GLU A 492 31.23 15.14 -10.69
N PHE A 493 30.58 15.29 -9.54
CA PHE A 493 29.40 14.50 -9.20
C PHE A 493 28.15 15.10 -9.83
N THR A 494 27.23 14.22 -10.22
CA THR A 494 25.95 14.60 -10.84
C THR A 494 24.79 13.98 -10.06
N TRP A 495 23.56 14.35 -10.42
CA TRP A 495 22.37 13.70 -9.85
C TRP A 495 22.39 12.18 -10.04
N TRP A 496 22.91 11.69 -11.18
CA TRP A 496 23.06 10.25 -11.44
C TRP A 496 23.97 9.55 -10.42
N THR A 497 25.02 10.23 -9.94
CA THR A 497 25.87 9.72 -8.85
C THR A 497 25.05 9.40 -7.60
N LYS A 498 24.13 10.31 -7.23
CA LYS A 498 23.22 10.14 -6.09
C LYS A 498 22.22 9.00 -6.33
N PHE A 499 21.63 8.95 -7.52
CA PHE A 499 20.67 7.91 -7.90
C PHE A 499 21.27 6.50 -7.84
N TYR A 500 22.43 6.28 -8.45
CA TYR A 500 23.07 4.95 -8.45
C TYR A 500 23.60 4.55 -7.07
N ASN A 501 24.13 5.50 -6.28
CA ASN A 501 24.49 5.24 -4.88
C ASN A 501 23.28 4.86 -4.00
N SER A 502 22.06 5.11 -4.48
CA SER A 502 20.82 4.74 -3.81
C SER A 502 20.32 3.33 -4.19
N MET A 503 20.71 2.78 -5.34
CA MET A 503 20.28 1.45 -5.82
C MET A 503 20.99 0.26 -5.17
N TYR A 504 22.29 0.36 -4.83
CA TYR A 504 23.12 -0.79 -4.46
C TYR A 504 23.22 -1.08 -2.94
N TRP A 505 22.13 -0.90 -2.18
CA TRP A 505 22.15 -1.00 -0.71
C TRP A 505 22.52 -2.38 -0.14
N SER A 506 22.32 -3.48 -0.88
CA SER A 506 22.61 -4.84 -0.39
C SER A 506 24.02 -5.37 -0.72
N ALA A 507 24.78 -4.68 -1.58
CA ALA A 507 26.16 -5.04 -1.88
C ALA A 507 27.10 -4.20 -1.02
N ALA A 508 27.43 -4.69 0.18
CA ALA A 508 28.30 -4.02 1.16
C ALA A 508 29.70 -3.62 0.64
N GLU A 509 30.03 -3.95 -0.62
CA GLU A 509 31.30 -3.65 -1.28
C GLU A 509 31.21 -2.45 -2.27
N MET A 510 30.01 -1.93 -2.57
CA MET A 510 29.79 -0.87 -3.58
C MET A 510 29.21 0.46 -3.03
N CYS A 511 28.72 0.50 -1.79
CA CYS A 511 28.19 1.74 -1.22
C CYS A 511 29.34 2.68 -0.82
N HIS A 512 29.34 3.91 -1.36
CA HIS A 512 30.32 4.93 -0.98
C HIS A 512 29.74 5.77 0.16
N GLU A 513 30.33 5.66 1.35
CA GLU A 513 29.95 6.43 2.55
C GLU A 513 30.11 7.95 2.40
N HIS A 514 30.78 8.40 1.32
CA HIS A 514 31.12 9.81 1.04
C HIS A 514 30.33 10.38 -0.16
N LYS A 515 29.22 9.75 -0.57
CA LYS A 515 28.35 10.23 -1.65
C LYS A 515 26.92 10.37 -1.15
N HIS A 516 26.22 11.43 -1.56
CA HIS A 516 24.82 11.66 -1.20
C HIS A 516 23.91 10.57 -1.77
N ARG A 517 22.70 10.47 -1.21
CA ARG A 517 21.69 9.44 -1.52
C ARG A 517 20.29 10.04 -1.49
N LEU A 518 19.39 9.41 -2.23
CA LEU A 518 17.96 9.69 -2.28
C LEU A 518 17.16 8.42 -1.97
N VAL A 519 15.84 8.54 -1.82
CA VAL A 519 14.97 7.39 -1.57
C VAL A 519 14.41 6.84 -2.88
N ILE A 520 14.51 5.54 -3.13
CA ILE A 520 13.86 4.89 -4.28
C ILE A 520 12.64 4.12 -3.79
N TYR A 521 11.44 4.57 -4.17
CA TYR A 521 10.20 3.85 -3.92
C TYR A 521 9.94 2.88 -5.07
N TYR A 522 9.63 1.61 -4.72
CA TYR A 522 9.35 0.55 -5.71
C TYR A 522 7.91 0.58 -6.24
N GLU A 523 7.06 1.45 -5.68
CA GLU A 523 5.68 1.69 -6.09
C GLU A 523 5.40 3.20 -6.14
N GLU A 524 4.21 3.56 -6.63
CA GLU A 524 3.70 4.93 -6.64
C GLU A 524 3.71 5.56 -5.23
N LEU A 525 4.00 6.85 -5.14
CA LEU A 525 4.01 7.58 -3.88
C LEU A 525 2.62 7.56 -3.19
N GLU A 526 1.53 7.59 -3.99
CA GLU A 526 0.14 7.48 -3.51
C GLU A 526 -0.18 6.11 -2.88
N LYS A 527 0.65 5.07 -3.09
CA LYS A 527 0.48 3.75 -2.47
C LYS A 527 1.26 3.58 -1.17
N GLN A 528 2.09 4.56 -0.81
CA GLN A 528 2.92 4.47 0.40
C GLN A 528 2.08 4.74 1.65
N ALA A 529 1.85 3.69 2.46
CA ALA A 529 1.05 3.79 3.69
C ALA A 529 1.60 4.81 4.70
N GLN A 530 2.93 5.01 4.73
CA GLN A 530 3.59 6.01 5.58
C GLN A 530 3.20 7.46 5.30
N PHE A 531 2.61 7.73 4.13
CA PHE A 531 2.09 9.04 3.73
C PHE A 531 0.56 9.08 3.70
N GLY A 532 -0.12 8.12 4.36
CA GLY A 532 -1.57 8.05 4.39
C GLY A 532 -2.20 7.99 3.00
N TYR A 533 -1.50 7.39 2.02
CA TYR A 533 -1.90 7.33 0.61
C TYR A 533 -2.12 8.71 -0.05
N LEU A 534 -1.59 9.79 0.53
CA LEU A 534 -1.80 11.19 0.14
C LEU A 534 -3.27 11.65 0.17
N GLN A 535 -4.12 10.94 0.92
CA GLN A 535 -5.56 11.22 1.08
C GLN A 535 -5.88 11.83 2.45
N ASP A 536 -4.88 12.38 3.14
CA ASP A 536 -5.04 12.99 4.46
C ASP A 536 -5.88 14.29 4.43
N TRP A 537 -5.87 14.99 3.30
CA TRP A 537 -6.59 16.24 3.10
C TRP A 537 -8.02 16.02 2.56
N ALA A 538 -8.20 15.07 1.63
CA ALA A 538 -9.50 14.68 1.08
C ALA A 538 -9.48 13.25 0.53
N VAL A 539 -10.57 12.52 0.76
CA VAL A 539 -10.80 11.18 0.22
C VAL A 539 -11.50 11.28 -1.13
N PRO A 540 -11.02 10.56 -2.17
CA PRO A 540 -11.70 10.46 -3.45
C PRO A 540 -12.83 9.43 -3.38
N VAL A 541 -14.01 9.83 -3.83
CA VAL A 541 -15.24 9.02 -3.85
C VAL A 541 -15.76 8.96 -5.28
N GLN A 542 -15.82 7.76 -5.86
CA GLN A 542 -16.24 7.58 -7.25
C GLN A 542 -17.77 7.61 -7.34
N LEU A 543 -18.32 8.60 -8.05
CA LEU A 543 -19.75 8.70 -8.29
C LEU A 543 -20.12 7.89 -9.55
N VAL A 544 -21.12 7.04 -9.40
CA VAL A 544 -21.61 6.15 -10.46
C VAL A 544 -23.05 6.49 -10.83
N HIS A 545 -23.36 6.46 -12.13
CA HIS A 545 -24.76 6.48 -12.60
C HIS A 545 -25.43 5.12 -12.45
N GLY A 546 -24.62 4.06 -12.35
CA GLY A 546 -25.09 2.69 -12.34
C GLY A 546 -24.05 1.66 -12.78
N VAL A 547 -24.48 0.41 -12.79
CA VAL A 547 -23.69 -0.76 -13.18
C VAL A 547 -24.18 -1.28 -14.54
N LYS A 548 -23.31 -1.27 -15.55
CA LYS A 548 -23.62 -1.85 -16.87
C LYS A 548 -23.25 -3.33 -16.89
N PHE A 549 -24.22 -4.20 -17.15
CA PHE A 549 -23.99 -5.64 -17.34
C PHE A 549 -23.69 -5.94 -18.81
N LYS A 550 -22.49 -6.44 -19.10
CA LYS A 550 -22.15 -6.97 -20.44
C LYS A 550 -22.64 -8.43 -20.55
N LYS A 551 -23.12 -8.85 -21.73
CA LYS A 551 -23.62 -10.23 -21.98
C LYS A 551 -22.63 -11.34 -21.57
N HIS A 552 -21.32 -11.10 -21.59
CA HIS A 552 -20.27 -12.07 -21.25
C HIS A 552 -19.11 -11.46 -20.44
N GLY A 553 -19.36 -10.49 -19.56
CA GLY A 553 -18.29 -9.87 -18.77
C GLY A 553 -18.75 -9.42 -17.39
N PRO A 554 -17.81 -9.17 -16.47
CA PRO A 554 -18.15 -8.64 -15.15
C PRO A 554 -18.87 -7.29 -15.29
N PRO A 555 -19.75 -6.96 -14.34
CA PRO A 555 -20.39 -5.66 -14.30
C PRO A 555 -19.35 -4.54 -14.30
N LYS A 556 -19.55 -3.51 -15.12
CA LYS A 556 -18.69 -2.31 -15.14
C LYS A 556 -19.48 -1.11 -14.61
N GLU A 557 -18.97 -0.51 -13.55
CA GLU A 557 -19.50 0.74 -13.01
C GLU A 557 -19.26 1.89 -14.00
N ASP A 558 -20.31 2.68 -14.23
CA ASP A 558 -20.26 3.86 -15.10
C ASP A 558 -19.90 5.10 -14.26
N ILE A 559 -18.61 5.22 -13.93
CA ILE A 559 -18.07 6.34 -13.16
C ILE A 559 -18.05 7.59 -14.04
N TYR A 560 -18.70 8.66 -13.60
CA TYR A 560 -18.77 9.92 -14.37
C TYR A 560 -18.05 11.09 -13.70
N ALA A 561 -17.74 10.97 -12.41
CA ALA A 561 -17.03 11.98 -11.62
C ALA A 561 -16.36 11.34 -10.39
N THR A 562 -15.32 12.00 -9.90
CA THR A 562 -14.70 11.73 -8.59
C THR A 562 -15.01 12.88 -7.66
N LEU A 563 -15.76 12.63 -6.59
CA LEU A 563 -16.05 13.58 -5.53
C LEU A 563 -14.92 13.56 -4.49
N LYS A 564 -14.26 14.68 -4.22
CA LYS A 564 -13.30 14.80 -3.11
C LYS A 564 -14.02 15.30 -1.85
N LEU A 565 -13.85 14.62 -0.73
CA LEU A 565 -14.46 14.96 0.57
C LEU A 565 -13.43 14.90 1.71
N GLN A 566 -13.49 15.84 2.64
CA GLN A 566 -12.82 15.69 3.94
C GLN A 566 -13.88 15.35 4.99
N LEU A 567 -13.72 14.23 5.69
CA LEU A 567 -14.67 13.75 6.70
C LEU A 567 -13.98 13.65 8.06
N LYS A 568 -14.64 14.14 9.11
CA LYS A 568 -14.20 13.96 10.50
C LYS A 568 -15.40 13.56 11.36
N LEU A 569 -15.22 12.54 12.20
CA LEU A 569 -16.18 12.12 13.20
C LEU A 569 -15.55 12.34 14.58
N THR A 570 -16.14 13.18 15.42
CA THR A 570 -15.62 13.48 16.76
C THR A 570 -16.67 13.13 17.82
N PRO A 571 -16.35 12.35 18.85
CA PRO A 571 -17.29 12.08 19.94
C PRO A 571 -17.82 13.39 20.58
N CYS A 572 -19.14 13.49 20.78
CA CYS A 572 -19.77 14.60 21.51
C CYS A 572 -20.23 14.14 22.90
N GLN A 573 -20.07 15.03 23.89
CA GLN A 573 -20.51 14.81 25.27
C GLN A 573 -21.98 15.18 25.50
N CYS A 574 -22.76 15.44 24.44
CA CYS A 574 -24.18 15.77 24.59
C CYS A 574 -25.00 14.53 25.01
N PRO A 575 -26.02 14.69 25.88
CA PRO A 575 -26.90 13.59 26.26
C PRO A 575 -27.58 12.99 25.02
N VAL A 576 -27.69 11.66 24.99
CA VAL A 576 -28.46 10.95 23.96
C VAL A 576 -29.92 11.37 24.11
N LEU A 577 -30.48 12.02 23.10
CA LEU A 577 -31.89 12.43 23.11
C LEU A 577 -32.75 11.16 23.09
N GLU A 578 -33.40 10.85 24.20
CA GLU A 578 -34.50 9.88 24.21
C GLU A 578 -35.71 10.55 23.56
N ASP A 579 -35.92 10.32 22.26
CA ASP A 579 -37.16 10.70 21.60
C ASP A 579 -38.14 9.50 21.58
N PRO A 580 -39.33 9.60 22.20
CA PRO A 580 -40.34 8.53 22.22
C PRO A 580 -40.95 8.20 20.84
N GLY A 581 -40.69 9.03 19.82
CA GLY A 581 -41.32 8.96 18.50
C GLY A 581 -40.46 8.38 17.37
N GLY A 582 -39.15 8.14 17.57
CA GLY A 582 -38.28 7.60 16.53
C GLY A 582 -38.23 8.45 15.25
N GLY A 583 -38.51 9.75 15.35
CA GLY A 583 -38.35 10.70 14.26
C GLY A 583 -37.10 11.52 14.54
N GLY A 584 -36.00 11.21 13.86
CA GLY A 584 -34.71 11.91 13.95
C GLY A 584 -34.78 13.36 13.49
N ASP A 585 -35.52 14.21 14.21
CA ASP A 585 -35.55 15.64 14.00
C ASP A 585 -34.33 16.28 14.69
N MET A 586 -33.16 16.03 14.11
CA MET A 586 -31.94 16.79 14.36
C MET A 586 -31.63 17.70 13.16
N VAL A 587 -32.63 18.43 12.66
CA VAL A 587 -32.36 19.58 11.78
C VAL A 587 -31.89 20.75 12.64
N ARG A 588 -30.62 20.75 13.01
CA ARG A 588 -29.93 22.00 13.37
C ARG A 588 -28.51 21.95 12.81
N ASN A 589 -28.31 22.65 11.69
CA ASN A 589 -26.97 23.06 11.28
C ASN A 589 -26.30 23.65 12.53
N MET A 590 -25.18 23.06 12.96
CA MET A 590 -24.39 23.68 14.02
C MET A 590 -23.89 25.00 13.46
N SER A 591 -24.51 26.12 13.85
CA SER A 591 -23.93 27.45 13.68
C SER A 591 -22.82 27.64 14.72
N ASN A 592 -21.93 26.66 14.87
CA ASN A 592 -20.66 26.93 15.53
C ASN A 592 -19.84 27.77 14.55
N PRO A 593 -19.27 28.91 14.98
CA PRO A 593 -18.42 29.70 14.12
C PRO A 593 -17.33 28.78 13.56
N ILE A 594 -17.17 28.80 12.23
CA ILE A 594 -16.08 28.13 11.54
C ILE A 594 -14.81 28.50 12.31
N HIS A 595 -14.16 27.52 12.96
CA HIS A 595 -12.91 27.78 13.66
C HIS A 595 -11.98 28.53 12.68
N PRO A 596 -11.28 29.61 13.08
CA PRO A 596 -10.45 30.38 12.16
C PRO A 596 -9.50 29.55 11.28
N ARG A 597 -9.00 28.41 11.78
CA ARG A 597 -8.19 27.42 11.02
C ARG A 597 -8.95 26.72 9.89
N HIS A 598 -10.26 26.50 10.03
CA HIS A 598 -11.12 25.97 8.97
C HIS A 598 -11.45 27.04 7.92
N GLN A 599 -11.44 28.32 8.29
CA GLN A 599 -11.70 29.42 7.35
C GLN A 599 -10.57 29.59 6.33
N SER A 600 -9.31 29.50 6.74
CA SER A 600 -8.16 29.52 5.82
C SER A 600 -8.15 28.31 4.89
N THR A 601 -8.50 27.13 5.40
CA THR A 601 -8.65 25.92 4.59
C THR A 601 -9.74 26.11 3.53
N LEU A 602 -10.91 26.64 3.90
CA LEU A 602 -12.01 26.91 2.97
C LEU A 602 -11.65 27.94 1.89
N GLN A 603 -10.94 29.02 2.26
CA GLN A 603 -10.42 29.99 1.29
C GLN A 603 -9.48 29.31 0.28
N SER A 604 -8.54 28.49 0.76
CA SER A 604 -7.59 27.76 -0.11
C SER A 604 -8.25 26.73 -1.05
N LEU A 605 -9.47 26.28 -0.74
CA LEU A 605 -10.25 25.37 -1.60
C LEU A 605 -11.07 26.11 -2.64
N GLY A 606 -11.48 27.36 -2.34
CA GLY A 606 -12.23 28.22 -3.25
C GLY A 606 -11.37 28.88 -4.33
N GLU A 607 -10.08 29.09 -4.05
CA GLU A 607 -9.15 29.78 -4.94
C GLU A 607 -8.50 28.84 -5.98
N THR A 608 -8.31 29.36 -7.18
CA THR A 608 -7.55 28.68 -8.23
C THR A 608 -6.07 28.90 -8.03
N VAL A 609 -5.30 27.82 -7.97
CA VAL A 609 -3.84 27.89 -7.80
C VAL A 609 -3.17 27.58 -9.14
N LYS A 610 -2.27 28.47 -9.57
CA LYS A 610 -1.43 28.24 -10.74
C LYS A 610 -0.12 27.60 -10.29
N LEU A 611 0.26 26.51 -10.95
CA LEU A 611 1.45 25.73 -10.63
C LEU A 611 2.40 25.64 -11.81
N LEU A 612 3.70 25.66 -11.53
CA LEU A 612 4.74 25.10 -12.39
C LEU A 612 4.99 23.66 -11.95
N VAL A 613 4.85 22.73 -12.88
CA VAL A 613 5.04 21.29 -12.68
C VAL A 613 6.28 20.86 -13.45
N ARG A 614 7.30 20.39 -12.72
CA ARG A 614 8.47 19.72 -13.30
C ARG A 614 8.28 18.23 -13.21
N VAL A 615 8.47 17.52 -14.32
CA VAL A 615 8.41 16.07 -14.37
C VAL A 615 9.75 15.55 -14.85
N TYR A 616 10.45 14.85 -13.96
CA TYR A 616 11.76 14.26 -14.22
C TYR A 616 11.57 12.77 -14.50
N VAL A 617 11.71 12.39 -15.76
CA VAL A 617 11.56 11.02 -16.24
C VAL A 617 12.94 10.38 -16.32
N VAL A 618 13.20 9.41 -15.45
CA VAL A 618 14.54 8.81 -15.25
C VAL A 618 14.77 7.67 -16.24
N GLN A 619 14.07 6.55 -16.03
CA GLN A 619 14.24 5.35 -16.83
C GLN A 619 13.00 4.45 -16.79
N GLY A 620 12.86 3.62 -17.82
CA GLY A 620 11.95 2.49 -17.83
C GLY A 620 12.58 1.25 -17.21
N VAL A 621 11.76 0.38 -16.63
CA VAL A 621 12.17 -0.89 -16.05
C VAL A 621 11.26 -1.99 -16.60
N GLN A 622 11.87 -3.03 -17.18
CA GLN A 622 11.20 -4.22 -17.72
C GLN A 622 10.03 -3.89 -18.64
N MET A 623 10.23 -2.95 -19.57
CA MET A 623 9.27 -2.60 -20.62
C MET A 623 8.94 -3.83 -21.45
N ARG A 624 7.64 -4.05 -21.68
CA ARG A 624 7.19 -5.16 -22.50
C ARG A 624 7.51 -4.89 -23.98
N PRO A 625 8.21 -5.81 -24.66
CA PRO A 625 8.51 -5.69 -26.08
C PRO A 625 7.24 -5.56 -26.93
N ARG A 626 7.32 -4.72 -27.96
CA ARG A 626 6.27 -4.50 -28.96
C ARG A 626 6.75 -4.84 -30.37
N ASP A 627 8.03 -4.68 -30.63
CA ASP A 627 8.66 -5.09 -31.87
C ASP A 627 8.72 -6.62 -32.07
N VAL A 628 8.58 -7.05 -33.33
CA VAL A 628 8.57 -8.48 -33.72
C VAL A 628 9.96 -9.12 -33.56
N LYS A 629 11.04 -8.33 -33.61
CA LYS A 629 12.44 -8.80 -33.62
C LYS A 629 13.35 -7.97 -32.70
N GLY A 630 12.84 -7.55 -31.54
CA GLY A 630 13.60 -6.75 -30.58
C GLY A 630 12.76 -6.32 -29.38
N ASP A 631 13.41 -5.60 -28.47
CA ASP A 631 12.75 -4.76 -27.47
C ASP A 631 12.19 -3.49 -28.13
N SER A 632 11.34 -2.76 -27.41
CA SER A 632 10.67 -1.56 -27.92
C SER A 632 11.58 -0.33 -28.01
N ASP A 633 11.35 0.51 -29.03
CA ASP A 633 11.95 1.82 -29.25
C ASP A 633 11.22 2.90 -28.42
N CYS A 634 11.50 2.96 -27.12
CA CYS A 634 10.65 3.67 -26.17
C CYS A 634 10.82 5.20 -26.19
N TYR A 635 9.71 5.96 -26.14
CA TYR A 635 9.70 7.39 -25.81
C TYR A 635 8.52 7.78 -24.92
N VAL A 636 8.59 8.96 -24.30
CA VAL A 636 7.57 9.40 -23.32
C VAL A 636 6.69 10.53 -23.89
N LYS A 637 5.42 10.50 -23.51
CA LYS A 637 4.42 11.51 -23.82
C LYS A 637 3.62 11.86 -22.57
N LEU A 638 3.51 13.16 -22.27
CA LEU A 638 2.83 13.68 -21.09
C LEU A 638 1.60 14.49 -21.52
N PHE A 639 0.53 14.36 -20.74
CA PHE A 639 -0.70 15.12 -20.92
C PHE A 639 -1.08 15.81 -19.62
N LEU A 640 -1.26 17.12 -19.67
CA LEU A 640 -1.71 17.92 -18.54
C LEU A 640 -2.53 19.10 -19.05
N GLY A 641 -3.72 19.31 -18.49
CA GLY A 641 -4.54 20.47 -18.82
C GLY A 641 -4.90 20.59 -20.31
N GLY A 642 -5.11 19.47 -20.99
CA GLY A 642 -5.38 19.43 -22.43
C GLY A 642 -4.18 19.75 -23.33
N LYS A 643 -3.00 20.02 -22.77
CA LYS A 643 -1.73 20.15 -23.49
C LYS A 643 -1.04 18.79 -23.57
N THR A 644 -0.26 18.59 -24.63
CA THR A 644 0.49 17.36 -24.89
C THR A 644 1.96 17.70 -25.10
N PHE A 645 2.86 17.00 -24.41
CA PHE A 645 4.30 17.12 -24.53
C PHE A 645 4.87 15.77 -24.97
N SER A 646 5.66 15.72 -26.04
CA SER A 646 6.15 14.47 -26.60
C SER A 646 7.65 14.54 -26.85
N ASP A 647 8.36 13.52 -26.40
CA ASP A 647 9.81 13.38 -26.63
C ASP A 647 10.13 12.36 -27.73
N ARG A 648 9.26 12.29 -28.75
CA ARG A 648 9.35 11.30 -29.83
C ARG A 648 10.68 11.37 -30.59
N ALA A 649 11.27 12.56 -30.72
CA ALA A 649 12.52 12.77 -31.45
C ALA A 649 13.74 12.12 -30.75
N HIS A 650 13.62 11.82 -29.45
CA HIS A 650 14.71 11.27 -28.65
C HIS A 650 14.32 9.91 -28.02
N PHE A 651 13.71 9.04 -28.82
CA PHE A 651 13.40 7.69 -28.41
C PHE A 651 14.68 6.91 -28.05
N SER A 652 14.56 5.98 -27.12
CA SER A 652 15.62 5.04 -26.72
C SER A 652 15.45 3.75 -27.50
N PRO A 653 16.37 3.41 -28.43
CA PRO A 653 16.18 2.29 -29.33
C PRO A 653 16.42 0.94 -28.65
N ASN A 654 15.54 -0.03 -28.93
CA ASN A 654 15.68 -1.47 -28.67
C ASN A 654 16.21 -1.81 -27.26
N HIS A 655 15.50 -1.38 -26.22
CA HIS A 655 15.94 -1.64 -24.84
C HIS A 655 14.76 -1.83 -23.86
N SER A 656 14.75 -2.95 -23.11
CA SER A 656 13.73 -3.22 -22.09
C SER A 656 13.82 -2.32 -20.85
N ASN A 657 14.94 -1.62 -20.62
CA ASN A 657 15.13 -0.72 -19.46
C ASN A 657 15.64 0.67 -19.90
N PRO A 658 14.91 1.39 -20.77
CA PRO A 658 15.42 2.57 -21.46
C PRO A 658 15.76 3.70 -20.45
N VAL A 659 16.93 4.32 -20.58
CA VAL A 659 17.27 5.51 -19.79
C VAL A 659 16.82 6.74 -20.57
N PHE A 660 15.85 7.49 -20.03
CA PHE A 660 15.32 8.70 -20.66
C PHE A 660 16.12 9.93 -20.25
N GLY A 661 16.24 10.17 -18.94
CA GLY A 661 16.93 11.35 -18.39
C GLY A 661 16.36 12.68 -18.90
N ARG A 662 15.03 12.83 -18.85
CA ARG A 662 14.30 13.97 -19.43
C ARG A 662 13.55 14.78 -18.40
N LEU A 663 13.62 16.10 -18.54
CA LEU A 663 12.80 17.06 -17.81
C LEU A 663 11.71 17.63 -18.71
N PHE A 664 10.50 17.70 -18.19
CA PHE A 664 9.39 18.45 -18.77
C PHE A 664 8.91 19.52 -17.77
N GLU A 665 8.83 20.76 -18.22
CA GLU A 665 8.24 21.86 -17.45
C GLU A 665 6.90 22.25 -18.06
N MET A 666 5.86 22.32 -17.23
CA MET A 666 4.50 22.62 -17.68
C MET A 666 3.72 23.42 -16.64
N GLU A 667 2.79 24.25 -17.11
CA GLU A 667 1.90 25.01 -16.24
C GLU A 667 0.57 24.29 -16.04
N ALA A 668 0.05 24.32 -14.81
CA ALA A 668 -1.22 23.73 -14.42
C ALA A 668 -2.06 24.73 -13.62
N THR A 669 -3.39 24.73 -13.80
CA THR A 669 -4.31 25.48 -12.92
C THR A 669 -5.18 24.52 -12.13
N LEU A 670 -4.96 24.41 -10.81
CA LEU A 670 -5.81 23.63 -9.92
C LEU A 670 -7.11 24.38 -9.59
N PRO A 671 -8.26 23.68 -9.46
CA PRO A 671 -8.44 22.22 -9.57
C PRO A 671 -8.69 21.71 -11.00
N GLY A 672 -8.65 22.57 -12.03
CA GLY A 672 -8.93 22.19 -13.41
C GLY A 672 -7.95 21.17 -13.99
N ASP A 673 -6.67 21.28 -13.61
CA ASP A 673 -5.54 20.52 -14.18
C ASP A 673 -4.92 19.58 -13.16
N HIS A 674 -5.77 18.88 -12.42
CA HIS A 674 -5.35 18.04 -11.30
C HIS A 674 -4.73 16.71 -11.75
N MET A 675 -5.00 16.20 -12.96
CA MET A 675 -4.47 14.91 -13.43
C MET A 675 -3.34 15.09 -14.43
N LEU A 676 -2.13 14.66 -14.06
CA LEU A 676 -1.01 14.45 -14.98
C LEU A 676 -1.03 12.99 -15.47
N GLN A 677 -1.08 12.80 -16.78
CA GLN A 677 -0.97 11.47 -17.40
C GLN A 677 0.39 11.34 -18.08
N VAL A 678 1.11 10.26 -17.77
CA VAL A 678 2.41 9.92 -18.35
C VAL A 678 2.26 8.61 -19.12
N MET A 679 2.58 8.63 -20.40
CA MET A 679 2.47 7.49 -21.31
C MET A 679 3.84 7.16 -21.90
N VAL A 680 4.11 5.86 -22.05
CA VAL A 680 5.28 5.37 -22.79
C VAL A 680 4.80 4.74 -24.09
N TYR A 681 5.42 5.15 -25.19
CA TYR A 681 5.14 4.69 -26.53
C TYR A 681 6.34 3.94 -27.10
N ASP A 682 6.05 3.02 -27.99
CA ASP A 682 7.00 2.38 -28.89
C ASP A 682 7.03 3.16 -30.22
N HIS A 683 8.21 3.58 -30.64
CA HIS A 683 8.42 4.33 -31.88
C HIS A 683 8.47 3.39 -33.05
N ASP A 684 7.61 3.65 -34.04
CA ASP A 684 7.45 2.75 -35.17
C ASP A 684 7.52 3.51 -36.49
N LYS A 685 7.91 2.82 -37.57
CA LYS A 685 8.00 3.44 -38.90
C LYS A 685 6.64 3.86 -39.46
N ILE A 686 5.57 3.15 -39.06
CA ILE A 686 4.22 3.34 -39.60
C ILE A 686 3.33 4.03 -38.58
N LYS A 687 3.25 3.51 -37.35
CA LYS A 687 2.40 4.05 -36.30
C LYS A 687 2.91 3.62 -34.93
N ASP A 688 3.20 4.61 -34.10
CA ASP A 688 3.64 4.37 -32.73
C ASP A 688 2.54 3.67 -31.90
N GLU A 689 2.95 2.70 -31.09
CA GLU A 689 2.06 1.94 -30.21
C GLU A 689 2.22 2.33 -28.74
N VAL A 690 1.12 2.36 -27.99
CA VAL A 690 1.19 2.62 -26.54
C VAL A 690 1.69 1.36 -25.82
N ILE A 691 2.81 1.46 -25.11
CA ILE A 691 3.28 0.40 -24.22
C ILE A 691 2.38 0.38 -22.98
N GLY A 692 2.21 1.54 -22.32
CA GLY A 692 1.30 1.72 -21.19
C GLY A 692 1.30 3.16 -20.65
N GLN A 693 0.45 3.41 -19.65
CA GLN A 693 0.26 4.72 -19.02
C GLN A 693 0.14 4.65 -17.50
N THR A 694 0.44 5.76 -16.84
CA THR A 694 0.23 6.00 -15.41
C THR A 694 -0.28 7.43 -15.19
N ASN A 695 -1.00 7.65 -14.08
CA ASN A 695 -1.61 8.94 -13.74
C ASN A 695 -1.14 9.41 -12.36
N ILE A 696 -0.96 10.72 -12.19
CA ILE A 696 -0.58 11.37 -10.93
C ILE A 696 -1.57 12.50 -10.65
N ASP A 697 -2.18 12.49 -9.45
CA ASP A 697 -3.07 13.56 -9.01
C ASP A 697 -2.24 14.67 -8.34
N LEU A 698 -2.02 15.76 -9.09
CA LEU A 698 -1.25 16.93 -8.67
C LEU A 698 -1.92 17.68 -7.51
N GLU A 699 -3.25 17.58 -7.38
CA GLU A 699 -3.98 18.22 -6.29
C GLU A 699 -3.71 17.50 -4.96
N ASP A 700 -3.63 16.16 -4.99
CA ASP A 700 -3.25 15.36 -3.82
C ASP A 700 -1.80 15.63 -3.40
N ARG A 701 -0.90 15.73 -4.38
CA ARG A 701 0.51 16.08 -4.15
C ARG A 701 0.66 17.48 -3.53
N TRP A 702 -0.14 18.44 -3.99
CA TRP A 702 -0.10 19.83 -3.53
C TRP A 702 -0.66 20.02 -2.12
N ARG A 703 -1.77 19.33 -1.79
CA ARG A 703 -2.53 19.58 -0.56
C ARG A 703 -2.21 18.66 0.61
N THR A 704 -1.53 17.54 0.37
CA THR A 704 -1.12 16.64 1.45
C THR A 704 -0.23 17.32 2.50
N ARG A 705 -0.47 17.03 3.78
CA ARG A 705 0.40 17.49 4.89
C ARG A 705 1.83 16.96 4.79
N HIS A 706 2.03 15.91 3.99
CA HIS A 706 3.31 15.24 3.82
C HIS A 706 4.30 16.03 2.93
N ARG A 707 3.92 17.22 2.41
CA ARG A 707 4.70 18.04 1.47
C ARG A 707 5.25 17.24 0.29
N ALA A 708 4.38 16.56 -0.45
CA ALA A 708 4.76 15.82 -1.66
C ALA A 708 5.01 16.74 -2.89
N THR A 709 5.43 18.00 -2.65
CA THR A 709 5.68 19.02 -3.68
C THR A 709 7.14 19.07 -4.10
N VAL A 710 8.07 19.19 -3.16
CA VAL A 710 9.53 19.11 -3.37
C VAL A 710 10.08 18.21 -2.26
N GLY A 711 10.81 17.17 -2.63
CA GLY A 711 11.31 16.19 -1.66
C GLY A 711 12.44 16.76 -0.81
N LEU A 712 12.45 16.43 0.49
CA LEU A 712 13.51 16.86 1.40
C LEU A 712 14.82 16.10 1.13
N ALA A 713 15.87 16.83 0.72
CA ALA A 713 17.20 16.26 0.56
C ALA A 713 17.68 15.58 1.86
N ASN A 714 18.50 14.53 1.74
CA ASN A 714 18.96 13.80 2.92
C ASN A 714 19.90 14.65 3.81
N GLU A 715 20.69 15.53 3.18
CA GLU A 715 21.55 16.53 3.81
C GLU A 715 21.38 17.86 3.07
N TYR A 716 21.49 18.98 3.80
CA TYR A 716 21.38 20.32 3.24
C TYR A 716 22.70 20.72 2.58
N THR A 717 22.64 21.18 1.33
CA THR A 717 23.76 21.83 0.65
C THR A 717 23.28 23.02 -0.16
N LYS A 718 24.04 24.11 -0.18
CA LYS A 718 23.70 25.32 -0.93
C LYS A 718 23.99 25.20 -2.43
N SER A 719 24.96 24.35 -2.81
CA SER A 719 25.42 24.21 -4.19
C SER A 719 25.90 22.79 -4.50
N GLY A 720 26.18 22.50 -5.77
CA GLY A 720 26.63 21.18 -6.22
C GLY A 720 25.48 20.23 -6.57
N TYR A 721 25.79 18.93 -6.71
CA TYR A 721 24.83 17.93 -7.18
C TYR A 721 23.73 17.56 -6.15
N ASN A 722 23.92 17.93 -4.89
CA ASN A 722 22.95 17.75 -3.80
C ASN A 722 22.23 19.05 -3.41
N HIS A 723 22.40 20.12 -4.19
CA HIS A 723 21.90 21.45 -3.83
C HIS A 723 20.41 21.44 -3.47
N TRP A 724 20.06 22.29 -2.52
CA TRP A 724 18.70 22.45 -2.02
C TRP A 724 17.76 23.01 -3.10
N HIS A 725 16.62 22.33 -3.31
CA HIS A 725 15.62 22.65 -4.36
C HIS A 725 14.34 23.26 -3.85
N ASP A 726 14.17 23.35 -2.54
CA ASP A 726 12.99 23.99 -1.98
C ASP A 726 13.17 25.51 -2.02
N VAL A 727 12.07 26.22 -2.28
CA VAL A 727 12.06 27.70 -2.26
C VAL A 727 12.33 28.21 -0.85
N LYS A 728 11.92 27.45 0.17
CA LYS A 728 12.14 27.77 1.59
C LYS A 728 13.32 26.98 2.14
N LEU A 729 14.09 27.58 3.03
CA LEU A 729 15.14 26.88 3.77
C LEU A 729 14.54 25.86 4.77
N PRO A 730 15.29 24.82 5.16
CA PRO A 730 14.85 23.88 6.20
C PRO A 730 14.28 24.55 7.46
N SER A 731 14.95 25.59 7.98
CA SER A 731 14.50 26.31 9.17
C SER A 731 13.18 27.05 8.95
N GLU A 732 12.99 27.67 7.79
CA GLU A 732 11.75 28.37 7.40
C GLU A 732 10.57 27.41 7.26
N ILE A 733 10.80 26.24 6.67
CA ILE A 733 9.79 25.18 6.55
C ILE A 733 9.36 24.73 7.94
N LEU A 734 10.33 24.47 8.84
CA LEU A 734 10.05 24.04 10.20
C LEU A 734 9.25 25.10 10.98
N ILE A 735 9.63 26.37 10.88
CA ILE A 735 8.90 27.49 11.50
C ILE A 735 7.45 27.57 10.99
N ASP A 736 7.23 27.50 9.68
CA ASP A 736 5.89 27.53 9.06
C ASP A 736 5.02 26.37 9.56
N LEU A 737 5.60 25.17 9.68
CA LEU A 737 4.90 23.99 10.22
C LEU A 737 4.54 24.14 11.69
N CYS A 738 5.44 24.68 12.53
CA CYS A 738 5.17 24.98 13.94
C CYS A 738 4.07 26.04 14.08
N GLN A 739 4.14 27.14 13.31
CA GLN A 739 3.12 28.21 13.31
C GLN A 739 1.75 27.68 12.92
N LYS A 740 1.65 26.87 11.85
CA LYS A 740 0.38 26.25 11.40
C LYS A 740 -0.27 25.37 12.47
N ARG A 741 0.53 24.76 13.36
CA ARG A 741 0.04 23.94 14.48
C ARG A 741 -0.16 24.72 15.78
N GLY A 742 0.28 25.98 15.84
CA GLY A 742 0.24 26.80 17.06
C GLY A 742 1.23 26.32 18.12
N ILE A 743 2.35 25.73 17.70
CA ILE A 743 3.44 25.29 18.58
C ILE A 743 4.48 26.41 18.64
N GLN A 744 5.22 26.50 19.75
CA GLN A 744 6.34 27.43 19.88
C GLN A 744 7.37 27.25 18.76
N ALA A 745 7.99 28.35 18.35
CA ALA A 745 9.05 28.33 17.35
C ALA A 745 10.24 27.49 17.84
N PRO A 746 11.01 26.85 16.93
CA PRO A 746 12.17 26.04 17.29
C PRO A 746 13.20 26.82 18.10
N TYR A 747 13.76 26.19 19.13
CA TYR A 747 14.80 26.80 19.97
C TYR A 747 16.15 26.10 19.76
N TYR A 748 17.17 26.88 19.39
CA TYR A 748 18.52 26.36 19.07
C TYR A 748 19.46 26.62 20.24
N TYR A 749 20.20 25.59 20.66
CA TYR A 749 21.19 25.73 21.72
C TYR A 749 22.42 24.86 21.43
N GLY A 750 23.48 25.49 20.91
CA GLY A 750 24.69 24.79 20.49
C GLY A 750 24.42 23.88 19.29
N ASN A 751 24.69 22.58 19.45
CA ASN A 751 24.52 21.55 18.43
C ASN A 751 23.20 20.76 18.58
N VAL A 752 22.20 21.35 19.24
CA VAL A 752 20.90 20.73 19.51
C VAL A 752 19.78 21.72 19.23
N ILE A 753 18.66 21.22 18.74
CA ILE A 753 17.41 21.95 18.51
C ILE A 753 16.28 21.32 19.34
N GLU A 754 15.48 22.17 19.98
CA GLU A 754 14.26 21.79 20.70
C GLU A 754 13.01 22.19 19.91
N VAL A 755 12.13 21.21 19.67
CA VAL A 755 10.83 21.39 18.99
C VAL A 755 9.81 20.48 19.65
N ASP A 756 8.63 21.03 20.01
CA ASP A 756 7.51 20.24 20.57
C ASP A 756 7.91 19.40 21.80
N GLY A 757 8.82 19.94 22.63
CA GLY A 757 9.37 19.27 23.82
C GLY A 757 10.38 18.14 23.53
N MET A 758 10.80 17.97 22.28
CA MET A 758 11.78 16.97 21.85
C MET A 758 13.10 17.60 21.41
N LEU A 759 14.20 16.90 21.64
CA LEU A 759 15.57 17.35 21.35
C LEU A 759 16.18 16.55 20.20
N PHE A 760 16.74 17.24 19.21
CA PHE A 760 17.39 16.64 18.05
C PHE A 760 18.81 17.17 17.91
N GLY A 761 19.75 16.27 17.60
CA GLY A 761 21.12 16.61 17.28
C GLY A 761 21.37 16.58 15.78
N ASP A 762 22.54 17.03 15.38
CA ASP A 762 22.98 16.99 13.99
C ASP A 762 23.24 15.56 13.49
N GLU A 763 22.61 15.20 12.37
CA GLU A 763 22.74 13.90 11.69
C GLU A 763 23.60 13.97 10.42
N THR A 764 24.21 15.12 10.11
CA THR A 764 24.95 15.36 8.86
C THR A 764 26.30 14.64 8.85
N LEU A 765 26.60 13.93 7.76
CA LEU A 765 27.86 13.20 7.60
C LEU A 765 28.79 13.83 6.57
N ILE A 766 28.25 14.28 5.44
CA ILE A 766 29.03 14.74 4.28
C ILE A 766 29.18 16.26 4.34
N SER A 767 28.07 16.99 4.43
CA SER A 767 28.02 18.46 4.27
C SER A 767 28.15 19.21 5.59
N LYS A 768 29.19 18.89 6.38
CA LYS A 768 29.37 19.45 7.74
C LYS A 768 29.78 20.92 7.76
N ASP A 769 30.31 21.42 6.65
CA ASP A 769 30.70 22.81 6.40
C ASP A 769 29.50 23.74 6.21
N GLU A 770 28.32 23.20 5.93
CA GLU A 770 27.08 23.95 5.76
C GLU A 770 26.52 24.47 7.10
N GLU A 771 25.62 25.44 7.01
CA GLU A 771 25.07 26.15 8.17
C GLU A 771 24.38 25.20 9.18
N LEU A 772 24.86 25.21 10.43
CA LEU A 772 24.39 24.31 11.48
C LEU A 772 22.88 24.44 11.75
N GLN A 773 22.33 25.65 11.67
CA GLN A 773 20.90 25.90 11.87
C GLN A 773 20.04 25.12 10.86
N GLU A 774 20.43 25.12 9.59
CA GLU A 774 19.70 24.41 8.53
C GLU A 774 19.86 22.90 8.64
N ARG A 775 21.05 22.44 9.02
CA ARG A 775 21.34 21.01 9.27
C ARG A 775 20.49 20.46 10.42
N LEU A 776 20.41 21.20 11.53
CA LEU A 776 19.55 20.83 12.67
C LEU A 776 18.06 20.85 12.32
N SER A 777 17.62 21.87 11.59
CA SER A 777 16.22 21.99 11.16
C SER A 777 15.82 20.83 10.25
N LEU A 778 16.69 20.46 9.30
CA LEU A 778 16.47 19.32 8.43
C LEU A 778 16.39 18.00 9.20
N ALA A 779 17.21 17.82 10.25
CA ALA A 779 17.14 16.65 11.12
C ALA A 779 15.75 16.53 11.79
N VAL A 780 15.15 17.64 12.23
CA VAL A 780 13.77 17.63 12.74
C VAL A 780 12.76 17.30 11.64
N LEU A 781 12.86 17.94 10.48
CA LEU A 781 11.95 17.71 9.35
C LEU A 781 11.94 16.24 8.87
N LYS A 782 13.09 15.57 8.90
CA LYS A 782 13.21 14.14 8.59
C LYS A 782 12.58 13.22 9.64
N ASN A 783 12.40 13.74 10.87
CA ASN A 783 11.91 13.01 12.03
C ASN A 783 10.59 13.57 12.59
N MET A 784 9.78 14.24 11.75
CA MET A 784 8.50 14.85 12.13
C MET A 784 7.49 13.85 12.72
N ASP A 785 7.61 12.57 12.40
CA ASP A 785 6.80 11.49 12.94
C ASP A 785 7.07 11.21 14.42
N LYS A 786 8.25 11.62 14.92
CA LYS A 786 8.60 11.49 16.34
C LYS A 786 7.95 12.58 17.19
N LEU A 787 7.61 13.73 16.61
CA LEU A 787 7.03 14.86 17.34
C LEU A 787 5.57 14.59 17.74
N PRO A 788 5.18 14.76 19.03
CA PRO A 788 3.84 14.48 19.53
C PRO A 788 2.70 15.16 18.76
N SER A 789 2.86 16.43 18.39
CA SER A 789 1.83 17.25 17.76
C SER A 789 1.72 17.05 16.25
N PHE A 790 2.68 16.36 15.63
CA PHE A 790 2.72 16.09 14.19
C PHE A 790 2.41 14.62 13.91
N GLY A 791 3.25 13.68 14.34
CA GLY A 791 3.01 12.24 14.17
C GLY A 791 2.92 11.76 12.71
N TYR A 792 3.54 12.47 11.76
CA TYR A 792 3.60 12.08 10.34
C TYR A 792 4.95 12.42 9.71
N LYS A 793 5.31 11.70 8.64
CA LYS A 793 6.57 11.90 7.89
C LYS A 793 6.41 12.88 6.75
N LEU A 794 7.44 13.67 6.47
CA LEU A 794 7.51 14.44 5.23
C LEU A 794 8.12 13.61 4.11
N VAL A 795 7.79 13.92 2.85
CA VAL A 795 8.32 13.21 1.69
C VAL A 795 9.80 13.58 1.49
N PRO A 796 10.72 12.61 1.51
CA PRO A 796 12.12 12.87 1.21
C PRO A 796 12.33 13.10 -0.29
N GLU A 797 13.51 13.57 -0.67
CA GLU A 797 13.97 13.51 -2.04
C GLU A 797 13.93 12.06 -2.51
N HIS A 798 13.26 11.83 -3.63
CA HIS A 798 12.95 10.48 -4.06
C HIS A 798 12.87 10.32 -5.56
N VAL A 799 12.94 9.06 -5.99
CA VAL A 799 12.45 8.57 -7.27
C VAL A 799 11.39 7.52 -6.97
N GLU A 800 10.21 7.67 -7.56
CA GLU A 800 9.13 6.68 -7.46
C GLU A 800 9.05 5.80 -8.70
N THR A 801 8.70 4.54 -8.50
CA THR A 801 8.57 3.54 -9.58
C THR A 801 7.10 3.27 -9.82
N ARG A 802 6.55 3.76 -10.92
CA ARG A 802 5.12 3.66 -11.26
C ARG A 802 4.86 2.54 -12.25
N SER A 803 3.78 1.80 -12.04
CA SER A 803 3.38 0.71 -12.94
C SER A 803 2.70 1.28 -14.20
N LEU A 804 3.01 0.74 -15.37
CA LEU A 804 2.37 1.13 -16.64
C LEU A 804 1.30 0.12 -17.01
N CYS A 805 0.07 0.59 -17.23
CA CYS A 805 -1.07 -0.22 -17.61
C CYS A 805 -1.69 0.27 -18.93
N ARG A 806 -2.45 -0.59 -19.62
CA ARG A 806 -3.24 -0.20 -20.81
C ARG A 806 -4.73 -0.20 -20.49
N ASP A 807 -5.49 0.67 -21.15
CA ASP A 807 -6.93 0.77 -20.96
C ASP A 807 -7.69 -0.49 -21.41
N ASP A 808 -7.15 -1.21 -22.40
CA ASP A 808 -7.72 -2.47 -22.90
C ASP A 808 -7.60 -3.62 -21.89
N PHE A 809 -6.56 -3.57 -21.03
CA PHE A 809 -6.23 -4.59 -20.03
C PHE A 809 -5.90 -3.91 -18.69
N PRO A 810 -6.90 -3.30 -18.02
CA PRO A 810 -6.68 -2.66 -16.74
C PRO A 810 -6.17 -3.69 -15.74
N ASN A 811 -5.14 -3.33 -14.95
CA ASN A 811 -4.45 -4.17 -13.97
C ASN A 811 -3.42 -5.18 -14.51
N VAL A 812 -3.08 -5.14 -15.81
CA VAL A 812 -1.95 -5.91 -16.35
C VAL A 812 -0.75 -4.97 -16.59
N GLU A 813 0.27 -5.10 -15.75
CA GLU A 813 1.51 -4.33 -15.86
C GLU A 813 2.23 -4.62 -17.20
N GLN A 814 2.65 -3.57 -17.90
CA GLN A 814 3.38 -3.62 -19.18
C GLN A 814 4.86 -3.19 -19.04
N GLY A 815 5.32 -3.03 -17.80
CA GLY A 815 6.59 -2.42 -17.42
C GLY A 815 6.37 -1.33 -16.37
N LYS A 816 7.47 -0.74 -15.90
CA LYS A 816 7.45 0.32 -14.88
C LYS A 816 8.25 1.53 -15.32
N LEU A 817 7.87 2.70 -14.82
CA LEU A 817 8.53 3.97 -15.11
C LEU A 817 9.04 4.60 -13.81
N GLN A 818 10.33 4.91 -13.77
CA GLN A 818 10.94 5.66 -12.68
C GLN A 818 10.94 7.14 -12.99
N LEU A 819 10.34 7.93 -12.10
CA LEU A 819 10.22 9.38 -12.23
C LEU A 819 10.05 10.04 -10.86
N TRP A 820 10.09 11.36 -10.83
CA TRP A 820 9.49 12.16 -9.76
C TRP A 820 8.96 13.48 -10.33
N ILE A 821 8.24 14.23 -9.50
CA ILE A 821 7.74 15.55 -9.86
C ILE A 821 8.17 16.58 -8.82
N GLU A 822 8.30 17.83 -9.26
CA GLU A 822 8.38 18.99 -8.38
C GLU A 822 7.25 19.97 -8.69
N LEU A 823 6.61 20.48 -7.65
CA LEU A 823 5.49 21.42 -7.76
C LEU A 823 5.84 22.75 -7.10
N PHE A 824 5.72 23.82 -7.87
CA PHE A 824 5.93 25.19 -7.41
C PHE A 824 4.72 26.06 -7.70
N GLU A 825 4.45 27.05 -6.86
CA GLU A 825 3.46 28.08 -7.17
C GLU A 825 3.98 29.00 -8.27
N ALA A 826 3.12 29.34 -9.24
CA ALA A 826 3.50 30.17 -10.36
C ALA A 826 3.78 31.63 -9.92
N ASN A 827 4.72 32.29 -10.62
CA ASN A 827 5.16 33.68 -10.39
C ASN A 827 6.05 33.91 -9.15
N ILE A 828 6.54 32.84 -8.51
CA ILE A 828 7.61 32.92 -7.51
C ILE A 828 8.96 32.60 -8.20
N TYR A 829 10.08 33.08 -7.64
CA TYR A 829 11.40 32.65 -8.09
C TYR A 829 11.58 31.15 -7.77
N VAL A 830 11.60 30.33 -8.82
CA VAL A 830 11.78 28.87 -8.71
C VAL A 830 13.26 28.52 -8.89
N PRO A 831 13.83 27.60 -8.08
CA PRO A 831 15.18 27.10 -8.26
C PRO A 831 15.44 26.56 -9.67
N SER A 832 16.71 26.54 -10.09
CA SER A 832 17.08 25.97 -11.40
C SER A 832 16.75 24.47 -11.43
N PRO A 833 16.31 23.94 -12.59
CA PRO A 833 15.98 22.52 -12.69
C PRO A 833 17.21 21.62 -12.51
N ILE A 834 16.98 20.41 -12.03
CA ILE A 834 18.02 19.37 -11.90
C ILE A 834 18.40 18.85 -13.29
N ASP A 835 19.67 18.91 -13.66
CA ASP A 835 20.15 18.25 -14.86
C ASP A 835 20.26 16.74 -14.65
N ILE A 836 19.39 16.00 -15.33
CA ILE A 836 19.38 14.53 -15.38
C ILE A 836 19.72 13.99 -16.76
N THR A 837 20.34 14.80 -17.62
CA THR A 837 20.81 14.33 -18.92
C THR A 837 21.81 13.19 -18.70
N PRO A 838 21.61 12.00 -19.30
CA PRO A 838 22.47 10.86 -19.05
C PRO A 838 23.85 11.10 -19.69
N VAL A 839 24.91 10.85 -18.92
CA VAL A 839 26.29 10.92 -19.44
C VAL A 839 26.63 9.60 -20.13
N PRO A 840 26.96 9.60 -21.43
CA PRO A 840 27.30 8.37 -22.13
C PRO A 840 28.61 7.76 -21.57
N PRO A 841 28.71 6.41 -21.52
CA PRO A 841 29.95 5.76 -21.10
C PRO A 841 31.09 6.05 -22.08
N ALA A 842 32.29 6.28 -21.54
CA ALA A 842 33.48 6.62 -22.31
C ALA A 842 34.46 5.43 -22.41
N ASP A 843 35.27 5.40 -23.47
CA ASP A 843 36.28 4.37 -23.68
C ASP A 843 37.60 4.73 -22.97
N PHE A 844 38.21 3.72 -22.34
CA PHE A 844 39.45 3.82 -21.57
C PHE A 844 40.41 2.68 -21.92
N GLU A 845 41.70 2.97 -21.81
CA GLU A 845 42.79 1.99 -21.89
C GLU A 845 43.48 1.89 -20.52
N VAL A 846 43.53 0.68 -19.97
CA VAL A 846 44.20 0.37 -18.71
C VAL A 846 45.50 -0.38 -18.99
N ARG A 847 46.61 0.22 -18.58
CA ARG A 847 47.96 -0.30 -18.73
C ARG A 847 48.45 -0.82 -17.40
N VAL A 848 48.67 -2.12 -17.28
CA VAL A 848 49.18 -2.77 -16.07
C VAL A 848 50.59 -3.27 -16.34
N VAL A 849 51.57 -2.72 -15.64
CA VAL A 849 52.96 -3.19 -15.69
C VAL A 849 53.23 -4.05 -14.46
N VAL A 850 53.46 -5.34 -14.70
CA VAL A 850 53.89 -6.30 -13.68
C VAL A 850 55.39 -6.17 -13.51
N LYS A 851 55.85 -5.67 -12.35
CA LYS A 851 57.27 -5.43 -12.09
C LYS A 851 57.92 -6.64 -11.42
N ASN A 852 57.50 -6.92 -10.18
CA ASN A 852 58.13 -7.91 -9.32
C ASN A 852 57.09 -8.74 -8.56
N LEU A 853 57.44 -10.00 -8.25
CA LEU A 853 56.79 -10.88 -7.30
C LEU A 853 57.74 -11.17 -6.15
N VAL A 854 57.21 -11.24 -4.92
CA VAL A 854 57.99 -11.57 -3.72
C VAL A 854 57.24 -12.56 -2.82
N GLY A 855 57.93 -13.60 -2.36
CA GLY A 855 57.45 -14.52 -1.33
C GLY A 855 56.31 -15.45 -1.77
N ILE A 856 56.30 -15.87 -3.03
CA ILE A 856 55.39 -16.92 -3.55
C ILE A 856 55.85 -18.29 -3.01
N GLN A 857 54.97 -19.04 -2.34
CA GLN A 857 55.34 -20.38 -1.86
C GLN A 857 55.13 -21.41 -2.98
N ALA A 858 56.24 -21.83 -3.58
CA ALA A 858 56.35 -22.91 -4.56
C ALA A 858 56.16 -24.31 -3.95
N GLY A 859 55.61 -25.27 -4.69
CA GLY A 859 55.51 -26.68 -4.28
C GLY A 859 56.74 -27.54 -4.64
N ASP A 860 57.52 -27.11 -5.63
CA ASP A 860 58.45 -28.00 -6.33
C ASP A 860 59.87 -27.99 -5.78
N LYS A 861 60.38 -29.19 -5.46
CA LYS A 861 61.77 -29.39 -5.01
C LYS A 861 62.63 -29.80 -6.19
N ASN A 862 63.67 -29.01 -6.49
CA ASN A 862 64.67 -29.39 -7.46
C ASN A 862 65.44 -30.67 -7.03
N ILE A 863 66.25 -31.22 -7.94
CA ILE A 863 67.10 -32.41 -7.71
C ILE A 863 68.08 -32.30 -6.51
N PHE A 864 68.23 -31.11 -5.92
CA PHE A 864 69.03 -30.83 -4.72
C PHE A 864 68.16 -30.53 -3.48
N GLY A 865 66.84 -30.71 -3.55
CA GLY A 865 65.90 -30.48 -2.45
C GLY A 865 65.53 -29.02 -2.16
N LYS A 866 65.94 -28.05 -3.00
CA LYS A 866 65.56 -26.64 -2.87
C LYS A 866 64.28 -26.34 -3.64
N LEU A 867 63.41 -25.54 -3.04
CA LEU A 867 62.18 -25.05 -3.66
C LEU A 867 62.49 -24.16 -4.87
N MET A 868 61.94 -24.46 -6.05
CA MET A 868 62.18 -23.76 -7.32
C MET A 868 60.92 -23.82 -8.19
N SER A 869 60.47 -22.68 -8.72
CA SER A 869 59.31 -22.57 -9.62
C SER A 869 59.63 -21.76 -10.88
N ASP A 870 58.94 -22.07 -11.98
CA ASP A 870 58.99 -21.37 -13.26
C ASP A 870 57.74 -20.49 -13.39
N VAL A 871 57.81 -19.28 -12.86
CA VAL A 871 56.62 -18.46 -12.59
C VAL A 871 56.25 -17.56 -13.78
N TYR A 872 54.97 -17.46 -14.09
CA TYR A 872 54.41 -16.46 -15.00
C TYR A 872 53.09 -15.88 -14.46
N VAL A 873 52.71 -14.70 -14.95
CA VAL A 873 51.47 -14.02 -14.54
C VAL A 873 50.53 -13.92 -15.73
N ILE A 874 49.26 -14.29 -15.53
CA ILE A 874 48.19 -14.05 -16.47
C ILE A 874 47.26 -12.96 -15.95
N GLY A 875 46.74 -12.14 -16.85
CA GLY A 875 45.84 -11.05 -16.52
C GLY A 875 44.72 -10.89 -17.53
N TRP A 876 43.52 -10.62 -17.05
CA TRP A 876 42.37 -10.31 -17.88
C TRP A 876 41.44 -9.32 -17.18
N CYS A 877 40.50 -8.78 -17.95
CA CYS A 877 39.45 -7.89 -17.46
C CYS A 877 38.08 -8.56 -17.66
N GLU A 878 37.22 -7.96 -18.48
CA GLU A 878 35.86 -8.41 -18.79
C GLU A 878 35.75 -9.87 -19.23
N ASP A 879 36.63 -10.29 -20.14
CA ASP A 879 36.55 -11.52 -20.90
C ASP A 879 37.81 -12.36 -20.64
N GLU A 880 37.64 -13.52 -20.02
CA GLU A 880 38.72 -14.45 -19.68
C GLU A 880 39.42 -14.98 -20.95
N ASP A 881 38.68 -15.08 -22.06
CA ASP A 881 39.22 -15.51 -23.34
C ASP A 881 40.21 -14.50 -23.96
N LYS A 882 40.21 -13.24 -23.48
CA LYS A 882 41.14 -12.17 -23.88
C LYS A 882 42.32 -12.00 -22.92
N ARG A 883 42.68 -13.03 -22.16
CA ARG A 883 43.82 -13.01 -21.21
C ARG A 883 45.15 -12.68 -21.89
N GLN A 884 45.98 -11.92 -21.17
CA GLN A 884 47.36 -11.60 -21.53
C GLN A 884 48.30 -12.26 -20.52
N SER A 885 49.46 -12.73 -20.95
CA SER A 885 50.46 -13.34 -20.08
C SER A 885 51.77 -12.58 -20.13
N THR A 886 52.54 -12.65 -19.05
CA THR A 886 53.96 -12.29 -19.05
C THR A 886 54.79 -13.35 -19.77
N ASP A 887 56.08 -13.09 -19.93
CA ASP A 887 57.09 -14.12 -20.10
C ASP A 887 57.23 -15.00 -18.84
N ILE A 888 58.00 -16.10 -18.97
CA ILE A 888 58.21 -17.07 -17.90
C ILE A 888 59.54 -16.78 -17.22
N HIS A 889 59.49 -16.56 -15.90
CA HIS A 889 60.69 -16.39 -15.10
C HIS A 889 61.19 -17.76 -14.62
N TYR A 890 62.20 -18.28 -15.30
CA TYR A 890 62.75 -19.60 -15.00
C TYR A 890 63.54 -19.62 -13.69
N ARG A 891 63.35 -20.67 -12.90
CA ARG A 891 64.12 -20.99 -11.68
C ARG A 891 64.08 -19.90 -10.62
N SER A 892 62.90 -19.38 -10.33
CA SER A 892 62.68 -18.46 -9.20
C SER A 892 63.11 -19.13 -7.89
N PHE A 893 64.16 -18.60 -7.26
CA PHE A 893 64.62 -19.03 -5.94
C PHE A 893 63.89 -18.22 -4.86
N ALA A 894 63.33 -18.90 -3.85
CA ALA A 894 62.58 -18.31 -2.74
C ALA A 894 61.25 -17.63 -3.10
N GLY A 895 60.75 -17.80 -4.33
CA GLY A 895 59.45 -17.28 -4.75
C GLY A 895 59.44 -15.83 -5.21
N ASP A 896 60.62 -15.30 -5.57
CA ASP A 896 60.81 -13.95 -6.09
C ASP A 896 61.02 -13.98 -7.61
N ALA A 897 60.33 -13.12 -8.36
CA ALA A 897 60.45 -13.06 -9.83
C ALA A 897 60.35 -11.60 -10.33
N ALA A 898 61.10 -11.27 -11.38
CA ALA A 898 61.10 -9.94 -12.00
C ALA A 898 60.74 -10.07 -13.49
N PHE A 899 59.86 -9.19 -13.97
CA PHE A 899 59.29 -9.24 -15.33
C PHE A 899 59.39 -7.90 -16.07
N ASN A 900 58.98 -6.82 -15.41
CA ASN A 900 58.76 -5.51 -16.03
C ASN A 900 57.95 -5.59 -17.36
N TRP A 901 56.77 -6.22 -17.30
CA TRP A 901 55.96 -6.59 -18.47
C TRP A 901 54.63 -5.81 -18.52
N ARG A 902 54.32 -5.17 -19.65
CA ARG A 902 53.06 -4.40 -19.83
C ARG A 902 51.93 -5.25 -20.40
N MET A 903 50.78 -5.24 -19.73
CA MET A 903 49.48 -5.68 -20.23
C MET A 903 48.59 -4.46 -20.53
N VAL A 904 47.81 -4.51 -21.61
CA VAL A 904 46.99 -3.37 -22.07
C VAL A 904 45.53 -3.83 -22.29
N PHE A 905 44.60 -3.30 -21.51
CA PHE A 905 43.19 -3.68 -21.53
C PHE A 905 42.31 -2.50 -21.97
N GLY A 906 41.49 -2.70 -22.99
CA GLY A 906 40.44 -1.74 -23.35
C GLY A 906 39.18 -2.00 -22.52
N LEU A 907 38.54 -0.94 -22.04
CA LEU A 907 37.28 -1.01 -21.32
C LEU A 907 36.41 0.20 -21.62
N LYS A 908 35.09 0.04 -21.51
CA LYS A 908 34.13 1.14 -21.56
C LYS A 908 33.60 1.39 -20.16
N TYR A 909 33.62 2.62 -19.66
CA TYR A 909 33.30 2.94 -18.27
C TYR A 909 32.26 4.05 -18.16
N SER A 910 31.31 3.87 -17.24
CA SER A 910 30.31 4.85 -16.84
C SER A 910 30.73 5.50 -15.53
N PRO A 911 31.23 6.76 -15.54
CA PRO A 911 31.71 7.44 -14.34
C PRO A 911 30.65 7.66 -13.27
N ASN A 912 29.39 7.87 -13.68
CA ASN A 912 28.28 8.08 -12.74
C ASN A 912 27.91 6.82 -11.95
N GLU A 913 28.13 5.65 -12.54
CA GLU A 913 27.79 4.35 -11.97
C GLU A 913 28.98 3.66 -11.29
N ASP A 914 30.20 4.12 -11.56
CA ASP A 914 31.44 3.41 -11.21
C ASP A 914 31.51 1.99 -11.79
N LEU A 915 30.86 1.76 -12.94
CA LEU A 915 30.73 0.47 -13.61
C LEU A 915 31.32 0.48 -15.02
N MET A 916 31.90 -0.65 -15.41
CA MET A 916 32.25 -0.98 -16.78
C MET A 916 31.00 -1.44 -17.55
N VAL A 917 30.92 -1.00 -18.81
CA VAL A 917 29.84 -1.30 -19.75
C VAL A 917 30.34 -2.31 -20.78
N ILE A 918 29.62 -3.42 -20.89
CA ILE A 918 29.98 -4.59 -21.66
C ILE A 918 28.91 -4.79 -22.73
N ARG A 919 29.30 -4.84 -24.00
CA ARG A 919 28.35 -5.13 -25.10
C ARG A 919 28.67 -6.49 -25.71
N ARG A 920 27.70 -7.41 -25.67
CA ARG A 920 27.81 -8.75 -26.26
C ARG A 920 26.78 -8.93 -27.36
N LYS A 921 27.24 -9.40 -28.51
CA LYS A 921 26.35 -9.80 -29.62
C LYS A 921 25.70 -11.14 -29.28
N ALA A 922 24.38 -11.17 -29.13
CA ALA A 922 23.56 -12.37 -29.08
C ALA A 922 22.99 -12.63 -30.49
N GLY A 923 23.53 -13.62 -31.20
CA GLY A 923 23.06 -13.97 -32.55
C GLY A 923 23.47 -12.96 -33.64
N LEU A 924 22.67 -12.88 -34.71
CA LEU A 924 22.99 -12.14 -35.94
C LEU A 924 22.70 -10.63 -35.89
N LEU A 925 21.90 -10.15 -34.92
CA LEU A 925 21.41 -8.76 -34.88
C LEU A 925 21.26 -8.14 -33.47
N GLU A 926 21.31 -8.91 -32.38
CA GLU A 926 21.05 -8.36 -31.03
C GLU A 926 22.38 -8.05 -30.32
N GLU A 927 22.54 -6.82 -29.83
CA GLU A 927 23.62 -6.45 -28.90
C GLU A 927 23.01 -6.24 -27.52
N ILE A 928 23.43 -7.06 -26.54
CA ILE A 928 22.99 -6.94 -25.15
C ILE A 928 24.06 -6.20 -24.36
N GLU A 929 23.66 -5.15 -23.64
CA GLU A 929 24.52 -4.38 -22.76
C GLU A 929 24.41 -4.88 -21.31
N PHE A 930 25.54 -5.21 -20.69
CA PHE A 930 25.64 -5.58 -19.27
C PHE A 930 26.59 -4.61 -18.56
N LYS A 931 26.35 -4.37 -17.27
CA LYS A 931 27.22 -3.52 -16.44
C LYS A 931 27.84 -4.34 -15.32
N LYS A 932 29.15 -4.17 -15.10
CA LYS A 932 29.92 -4.89 -14.06
C LYS A 932 30.97 -3.97 -13.43
N PRO A 933 31.42 -4.24 -12.20
CA PRO A 933 32.56 -3.51 -11.63
C PRO A 933 33.80 -3.63 -12.54
N PRO A 934 34.58 -2.56 -12.74
CA PRO A 934 35.77 -2.56 -13.58
C PRO A 934 36.92 -3.30 -12.87
N ILE A 935 36.91 -4.63 -12.91
CA ILE A 935 37.89 -5.47 -12.22
C ILE A 935 38.97 -5.96 -13.20
N ILE A 936 40.23 -5.83 -12.78
CA ILE A 936 41.37 -6.55 -13.37
C ILE A 936 41.69 -7.75 -12.50
N TYR A 937 41.72 -8.92 -13.12
CA TYR A 937 42.14 -10.17 -12.51
C TYR A 937 43.58 -10.45 -12.91
N LEU A 938 44.43 -10.77 -11.93
CA LEU A 938 45.80 -11.22 -12.14
C LEU A 938 46.00 -12.53 -11.40
N GLN A 939 46.55 -13.54 -12.06
CA GLN A 939 46.87 -14.83 -11.46
C GLN A 939 48.32 -15.21 -11.71
N VAL A 940 48.94 -15.83 -10.72
CA VAL A 940 50.31 -16.31 -10.73
C VAL A 940 50.27 -17.83 -10.85
N TRP A 941 51.01 -18.36 -11.81
CA TRP A 941 51.05 -19.78 -12.17
C TRP A 941 52.49 -20.29 -12.19
N ASP A 942 52.68 -21.55 -11.81
CA ASP A 942 53.91 -22.30 -12.00
C ASP A 942 53.84 -23.09 -13.31
N LYS A 943 54.85 -22.96 -14.16
CA LYS A 943 54.89 -23.68 -15.43
C LYS A 943 55.57 -25.03 -15.26
N ASP A 944 54.80 -26.08 -15.45
CA ASP A 944 55.31 -27.44 -15.36
C ASP A 944 55.70 -28.00 -16.72
N VAL A 945 56.83 -28.71 -16.77
CA VAL A 945 57.32 -29.32 -18.02
C VAL A 945 56.58 -30.62 -18.36
N LEU A 946 56.12 -31.37 -17.34
CA LEU A 946 55.52 -32.70 -17.48
C LEU A 946 54.07 -32.80 -16.99
N THR A 947 53.65 -31.89 -16.12
CA THR A 947 52.30 -31.80 -15.51
C THR A 947 51.54 -30.57 -16.01
N LYS A 948 50.29 -30.41 -15.56
CA LYS A 948 49.54 -29.18 -15.84
C LYS A 948 50.03 -28.08 -14.91
N ASP A 949 50.23 -26.88 -15.44
CA ASP A 949 50.61 -25.68 -14.70
C ASP A 949 49.83 -25.53 -13.38
N GLU A 950 50.54 -25.27 -12.29
CA GLU A 950 49.97 -25.17 -10.94
C GLU A 950 49.55 -23.72 -10.64
N TYR A 951 48.34 -23.55 -10.11
CA TYR A 951 47.85 -22.25 -9.66
C TYR A 951 48.46 -21.89 -8.30
N LEU A 952 49.14 -20.74 -8.22
CA LEU A 952 49.83 -20.31 -7.00
C LEU A 952 49.05 -19.25 -6.23
N ALA A 953 48.61 -18.18 -6.91
CA ALA A 953 47.92 -17.06 -6.25
C ALA A 953 47.15 -16.15 -7.23
N ALA A 954 46.26 -15.31 -6.71
CA ALA A 954 45.52 -14.29 -7.46
C ALA A 954 45.50 -12.92 -6.77
N LEU A 955 45.20 -11.90 -7.58
CA LEU A 955 44.93 -10.53 -7.18
C LEU A 955 43.76 -10.00 -7.99
N GLU A 956 42.76 -9.47 -7.30
CA GLU A 956 41.61 -8.81 -7.91
C GLU A 956 41.67 -7.31 -7.60
N LEU A 957 41.66 -6.49 -8.66
CA LEU A 957 41.75 -5.04 -8.55
C LEU A 957 40.49 -4.40 -9.12
N ASN A 958 39.58 -3.96 -8.25
CA ASN A 958 38.46 -3.11 -8.65
C ASN A 958 38.96 -1.68 -8.88
N LEU A 959 39.12 -1.27 -10.14
CA LEU A 959 39.73 0.00 -10.51
C LEU A 959 38.95 1.23 -10.01
N SER A 960 37.62 1.13 -9.85
CA SER A 960 36.81 2.22 -9.30
C SER A 960 36.82 2.25 -7.77
N ASN A 961 37.23 1.17 -7.10
CA ASN A 961 37.21 1.07 -5.63
C ASN A 961 38.25 0.08 -5.07
N MET A 962 39.55 0.38 -5.18
CA MET A 962 40.63 -0.48 -4.67
C MET A 962 41.39 0.16 -3.50
N TYR A 963 42.06 -0.64 -2.67
CA TYR A 963 42.96 -0.11 -1.64
C TYR A 963 44.18 0.56 -2.28
N ALA A 964 44.63 1.67 -1.69
CA ALA A 964 45.89 2.30 -2.10
C ALA A 964 47.06 1.31 -2.00
N PRO A 965 48.01 1.28 -2.97
CA PRO A 965 49.15 0.37 -2.95
C PRO A 965 50.10 0.63 -1.75
N TYR A 966 50.85 -0.38 -1.32
CA TYR A 966 51.92 -0.20 -0.33
C TYR A 966 53.20 0.36 -0.98
N PRO A 967 53.90 1.32 -0.35
CA PRO A 967 55.12 1.87 -0.91
C PRO A 967 56.29 0.86 -0.89
N ALA A 968 56.26 -0.12 0.03
CA ALA A 968 57.30 -1.14 0.17
C ALA A 968 56.70 -2.52 0.45
N ALA A 969 57.34 -3.58 -0.05
CA ALA A 969 56.91 -4.96 0.15
C ALA A 969 56.77 -5.34 1.63
N GLN A 970 57.64 -4.84 2.50
CA GLN A 970 57.64 -5.16 3.93
C GLN A 970 56.40 -4.63 4.68
N LEU A 971 55.84 -3.51 4.23
CA LEU A 971 54.64 -2.91 4.81
C LEU A 971 53.35 -3.56 4.29
N CYS A 972 53.46 -4.37 3.23
CA CYS A 972 52.31 -4.95 2.55
C CYS A 972 51.63 -6.03 3.39
N LYS A 973 50.41 -5.71 3.87
CA LYS A 973 49.58 -6.57 4.72
C LYS A 973 48.27 -6.95 4.00
N PRO A 974 47.73 -8.16 4.21
CA PRO A 974 46.42 -8.55 3.69
C PRO A 974 45.29 -7.79 4.41
N TYR A 975 44.32 -7.29 3.64
CA TYR A 975 43.04 -6.72 4.11
C TYR A 975 43.08 -5.71 5.28
N PRO A 976 43.62 -4.51 5.09
CA PRO A 976 43.59 -3.48 6.13
C PRO A 976 42.18 -2.89 6.28
N LYS A 977 41.54 -3.06 7.46
CA LYS A 977 40.20 -2.52 7.77
C LYS A 977 40.10 -0.98 7.73
N LYS A 978 41.22 -0.26 7.82
CA LYS A 978 41.28 1.21 7.93
C LYS A 978 42.08 1.91 6.83
N ARG A 979 42.32 1.27 5.67
CA ARG A 979 43.17 1.86 4.63
C ARG A 979 42.37 2.62 3.57
N LYS A 980 42.88 3.79 3.16
CA LYS A 980 42.31 4.64 2.10
C LYS A 980 42.06 3.82 0.83
N ARG A 981 40.82 3.88 0.32
CA ARG A 981 40.45 3.39 -1.00
C ARG A 981 40.66 4.49 -2.04
N ILE A 982 40.91 4.10 -3.27
CA ILE A 982 41.18 4.98 -4.40
C ILE A 982 40.37 4.55 -5.61
N ASN A 983 40.04 5.52 -6.46
CA ASN A 983 39.46 5.30 -7.79
C ASN A 983 40.51 5.70 -8.83
N LEU A 984 40.91 4.75 -9.67
CA LEU A 984 41.96 4.90 -10.68
C LEU A 984 41.53 5.72 -11.90
N PHE A 985 40.23 5.82 -12.17
CA PHE A 985 39.72 6.70 -13.23
C PHE A 985 39.89 8.19 -12.88
N LYS A 986 40.06 8.48 -11.58
CA LYS A 986 40.43 9.81 -11.08
C LYS A 986 41.94 9.94 -10.91
N ARG A 987 42.53 9.01 -10.16
CA ARG A 987 43.98 8.95 -9.94
C ARG A 987 44.61 8.10 -11.04
N LYS A 988 44.76 8.71 -12.22
CA LYS A 988 45.19 8.05 -13.48
C LYS A 988 46.39 7.13 -13.37
N VAL A 989 47.32 7.35 -12.43
CA VAL A 989 48.52 6.53 -12.27
C VAL A 989 48.77 6.15 -10.81
N ILE A 990 49.09 4.87 -10.58
CA ILE A 990 49.59 4.38 -9.29
C ILE A 990 50.77 3.42 -9.47
N ASN A 991 51.57 3.29 -8.42
CA ASN A 991 52.66 2.33 -8.33
C ASN A 991 52.81 1.84 -6.90
N GLY A 992 52.98 0.54 -6.71
CA GLY A 992 53.41 -0.04 -5.44
C GLY A 992 53.02 -1.51 -5.29
N TRP A 993 52.98 -1.98 -4.04
CA TRP A 993 52.86 -3.39 -3.67
C TRP A 993 51.44 -3.76 -3.25
N PHE A 994 51.00 -4.93 -3.71
CA PHE A 994 49.70 -5.54 -3.43
C PHE A 994 49.87 -6.96 -2.85
N PRO A 995 49.03 -7.37 -1.88
CA PRO A 995 49.06 -8.72 -1.32
C PRO A 995 48.31 -9.71 -2.23
N LEU A 996 48.86 -10.92 -2.41
CA LEU A 996 48.26 -11.99 -3.22
C LEU A 996 47.48 -12.99 -2.35
N GLN A 997 46.52 -13.70 -2.97
CA GLN A 997 45.58 -14.62 -2.30
C GLN A 997 45.61 -16.02 -2.92
N SER A 998 45.41 -17.07 -2.12
CA SER A 998 45.51 -18.48 -2.56
C SER A 998 44.23 -19.10 -3.16
N ASN A 999 43.13 -18.37 -3.33
CA ASN A 999 41.86 -18.98 -3.75
C ASN A 999 41.78 -19.17 -5.27
N ALA A 1000 41.52 -20.40 -5.72
CA ALA A 1000 41.50 -20.77 -7.14
C ALA A 1000 40.24 -20.37 -7.93
N HIS A 1001 39.16 -19.89 -7.28
CA HIS A 1001 37.95 -19.43 -8.00
C HIS A 1001 37.08 -18.44 -7.18
N PRO A 1002 36.39 -17.46 -7.82
CA PRO A 1002 35.63 -16.40 -7.14
C PRO A 1002 34.38 -16.85 -6.34
N SER A 1003 33.95 -18.11 -6.45
CA SER A 1003 32.63 -18.57 -5.98
C SER A 1003 32.63 -19.39 -4.67
N GLN A 1004 33.79 -19.71 -4.09
CA GLN A 1004 33.87 -20.50 -2.85
C GLN A 1004 34.43 -19.66 -1.69
N ARG A 1005 33.56 -18.87 -1.05
CA ARG A 1005 33.85 -18.15 0.20
C ARG A 1005 33.74 -19.09 1.42
N SER A 1006 34.67 -20.02 1.59
CA SER A 1006 34.73 -20.78 2.85
C SER A 1006 36.09 -21.43 3.10
N GLN A 1007 37.09 -20.63 3.47
CA GLN A 1007 38.12 -20.94 4.49
C GLN A 1007 39.11 -19.77 4.60
N ALA A 1008 39.71 -19.58 5.77
CA ALA A 1008 40.57 -18.45 6.09
C ALA A 1008 41.74 -18.33 5.10
N ALA A 1009 41.88 -17.15 4.48
CA ALA A 1009 42.87 -16.87 3.44
C ALA A 1009 44.30 -16.97 3.99
N VAL A 1010 45.07 -17.95 3.50
CA VAL A 1010 46.52 -18.00 3.68
C VAL A 1010 47.16 -17.08 2.63
N GLN A 1011 48.02 -16.16 3.08
CA GLN A 1011 48.76 -15.23 2.23
C GLN A 1011 49.79 -16.00 1.40
N ASN A 1012 49.74 -15.89 0.07
CA ASN A 1012 50.69 -16.54 -0.83
C ASN A 1012 51.41 -15.50 -1.72
N GLY A 1013 52.28 -14.70 -1.11
CA GLY A 1013 53.15 -13.72 -1.78
C GLY A 1013 52.59 -12.30 -1.98
N LYS A 1014 53.37 -11.48 -2.71
CA LYS A 1014 53.16 -10.04 -2.95
C LYS A 1014 53.54 -9.70 -4.39
N MET A 1015 52.82 -8.76 -5.00
CA MET A 1015 53.06 -8.32 -6.38
C MET A 1015 53.24 -6.80 -6.45
N GLN A 1016 54.28 -6.34 -7.13
CA GLN A 1016 54.52 -4.94 -7.43
C GLN A 1016 53.96 -4.59 -8.81
N LEU A 1017 53.08 -3.60 -8.84
CA LEU A 1017 52.42 -3.15 -10.06
C LEU A 1017 52.62 -1.64 -10.28
N SER A 1018 52.63 -1.25 -11.55
CA SER A 1018 52.39 0.13 -11.98
C SER A 1018 51.18 0.14 -12.90
N ILE A 1019 50.13 0.86 -12.53
CA ILE A 1019 48.86 0.88 -13.26
C ILE A 1019 48.61 2.31 -13.75
N GLU A 1020 48.34 2.46 -15.04
CA GLU A 1020 47.94 3.71 -15.68
C GLU A 1020 46.59 3.53 -16.37
N VAL A 1021 45.66 4.46 -16.16
CA VAL A 1021 44.37 4.53 -16.85
C VAL A 1021 44.38 5.77 -17.74
N CYS A 1022 44.23 5.55 -19.05
CA CYS A 1022 44.17 6.59 -20.08
C CYS A 1022 42.76 6.67 -20.65
N THR A 1023 42.29 7.88 -20.94
CA THR A 1023 41.15 8.04 -21.84
C THR A 1023 41.53 7.61 -23.26
N ASP A 1024 40.56 7.29 -24.11
CA ASP A 1024 40.81 6.95 -25.53
C ASP A 1024 41.71 8.00 -26.23
N VAL A 1025 41.44 9.28 -26.02
CA VAL A 1025 42.25 10.38 -26.56
C VAL A 1025 43.70 10.35 -26.04
N GLU A 1026 43.90 10.08 -24.75
CA GLU A 1026 45.24 9.98 -24.16
C GLU A 1026 46.00 8.74 -24.67
N ALA A 1027 45.30 7.62 -24.84
CA ALA A 1027 45.87 6.37 -25.34
C ALA A 1027 46.36 6.52 -26.79
N VAL A 1028 45.56 7.18 -27.64
CA VAL A 1028 45.93 7.51 -29.03
C VAL A 1028 47.13 8.45 -29.09
N ASN A 1029 47.20 9.45 -28.22
CA ASN A 1029 48.32 10.41 -28.19
C ASN A 1029 49.62 9.82 -27.60
N ARG A 1030 49.52 8.80 -26.75
CA ARG A 1030 50.67 8.14 -26.11
C ARG A 1030 50.57 6.62 -26.31
N PRO A 1031 50.74 6.09 -27.53
CA PRO A 1031 50.56 4.67 -27.78
C PRO A 1031 51.60 3.84 -27.02
N ALA A 1032 51.19 2.68 -26.52
CA ALA A 1032 52.02 1.78 -25.73
C ALA A 1032 51.97 0.36 -26.30
N GLY A 1033 53.13 -0.24 -26.56
CA GLY A 1033 53.28 -1.64 -26.96
C GLY A 1033 53.05 -2.59 -25.78
N ARG A 1034 52.77 -3.86 -26.11
CA ARG A 1034 52.60 -4.95 -25.12
C ARG A 1034 53.95 -5.51 -24.68
N GLY A 1035 54.02 -6.05 -23.47
CA GLY A 1035 55.26 -6.57 -22.90
C GLY A 1035 56.33 -5.49 -22.83
N GLN A 1036 57.44 -5.71 -23.52
CA GLN A 1036 58.57 -4.78 -23.66
C GLN A 1036 58.63 -4.14 -25.06
N ASP A 1037 57.64 -4.41 -25.92
CA ASP A 1037 57.63 -3.97 -27.31
C ASP A 1037 57.38 -2.45 -27.44
N PRO A 1038 57.91 -1.80 -28.50
CA PRO A 1038 57.56 -0.43 -28.83
C PRO A 1038 56.09 -0.32 -29.31
N PRO A 1039 55.46 0.87 -29.25
CA PRO A 1039 55.95 2.15 -28.73
C PRO A 1039 56.01 2.20 -27.18
N MET A 1040 56.81 3.12 -26.61
CA MET A 1040 57.11 3.16 -25.16
C MET A 1040 57.63 1.81 -24.61
N ALA A 1041 58.67 1.26 -25.23
CA ALA A 1041 59.30 0.01 -24.79
C ALA A 1041 59.74 0.09 -23.31
N LEU A 1042 59.55 -1.00 -22.57
CA LEU A 1042 60.02 -1.13 -21.19
C LEU A 1042 61.44 -1.70 -21.18
N GLU A 1043 62.26 -1.29 -20.21
CA GLU A 1043 63.58 -1.89 -20.00
C GLU A 1043 63.44 -3.35 -19.52
N PRO A 1044 64.31 -4.27 -19.95
CA PRO A 1044 64.31 -5.63 -19.43
C PRO A 1044 64.61 -5.63 -17.90
N PRO A 1045 64.01 -6.58 -17.15
CA PRO A 1045 64.00 -6.60 -15.68
C PRO A 1045 65.35 -6.86 -15.02
#